data_AF-A0A0X3XSE1-F1
#
_entry.id   AF-A0A0X3XSE1-F1
#
_cell.length_a   1.000
_cell.length_b   1.000
_cell.length_c   1.000
_cell.angle_alpha   90.00
_cell.angle_beta   90.00
_cell.angle_gamma   90.00
#
_symmetry.space_group_name_H-M   'P 1'
#
loop_
_entity.id
_entity.type
_entity.pdbx_description
1 polymer ?
#
loop_
_entity_poly.entity_id
_entity_poly.type
_entity_poly.pdbx_seq_one_letter_code
_entity_poly.pdbx_strand_id
1 'polypeptide(L)'
;MGDPGMRPSGLRGRPLLLVALLLVVGSPWVQRPLSEYYWELYLSGGSQPWPLASAFMPSWGYSPDQYAGVPYLITNDLHALLLIAGIVLVPARLPARFPAWLRRVGGAVLVSLVLRVPVWALPGLFRPERLAFEQSAEALRQLLRQGLLFGLAAGVLLALLSAGPSVPFPGARPAPARRRREGGTGMKTGPVHMPVGSAPGDVTRYLCTAAYVDEQFADRVVEEVLADEASAVAPSPDVDLVAVVRHCLTARDLRQRRDLRLSGAFALVGVFAPLWVLFSLVLLSTARRTGARPSLATRGHHQPGSRVLIGTGVSAAVMVLVAFYVGYGVSATPVSGLAAWLLGAYGGGVPAVLASLAAVAFACVTAVRHDLAVDGLLRTTMTREAFPRQPRPTVPRHKWIADRLTAIREAQSGNVTVYSGYSPFIGYAGSSSKWSIAVPLLPADDTGGVKARPAVPEPFTATDLVDHVRERLRTVAERGTEDGAADDGADTLRSLYVEDRVLVSGTAIGDDERFTSGTGLAPVARLSPPEVDRIVERPAGAVRHHLAVHVPLWGGDVVPSVFLHFSAAGRTLHLHCDNHVLGPVRADYHVVDRLRGGLSDDARRGLLITALSRTGPAFLAAPFRAVRHARFETRHHRRTMDELKAMEQDPVFDFGARVSVREMALSPDYHNYFQVVDSARIIALVERHTLAALREFLDSRGYDITDFRAQQQTILNQGVIQQGGMSFVGNQAVGAGASATQTVPRQTGPAAVSGGGTEK
;
A
#
# COMPACT_ATOMS: atom_id res chain seq x y z
N MET A 1 13.90 51.20 -37.08
CA MET A 1 15.29 51.23 -36.57
C MET A 1 15.23 51.81 -35.17
N GLY A 2 15.66 51.06 -34.15
CA GLY A 2 15.53 51.44 -32.73
C GLY A 2 14.75 50.40 -31.93
N ASP A 3 15.46 49.39 -31.42
CA ASP A 3 14.99 48.48 -30.37
C ASP A 3 15.10 49.19 -29.01
N PRO A 4 14.03 49.22 -28.21
CA PRO A 4 14.23 48.93 -26.80
C PRO A 4 13.07 48.12 -26.23
N GLY A 5 13.30 46.86 -25.86
CA GLY A 5 12.23 46.10 -25.21
C GLY A 5 12.59 44.73 -24.63
N MET A 6 13.80 44.53 -24.11
CA MET A 6 14.07 43.40 -23.21
C MET A 6 13.08 43.43 -22.03
N ARG A 7 12.08 42.54 -22.03
CA ARG A 7 11.30 42.23 -20.82
C ARG A 7 11.90 40.99 -20.14
N PRO A 8 12.44 41.12 -18.91
CA PRO A 8 12.96 39.98 -18.17
C PRO A 8 11.84 39.14 -17.58
N SER A 9 12.22 37.93 -17.19
CA SER A 9 11.55 36.86 -16.45
C SER A 9 10.84 37.29 -15.14
N GLY A 10 9.89 38.23 -15.21
CA GLY A 10 9.31 38.97 -14.08
C GLY A 10 8.46 38.18 -13.07
N LEU A 11 8.17 36.90 -13.31
CA LEU A 11 7.40 36.08 -12.35
C LEU A 11 8.28 35.43 -11.27
N ARG A 12 9.62 35.40 -11.43
CA ARG A 12 10.56 34.82 -10.44
C ARG A 12 11.28 35.86 -9.57
N GLY A 13 11.27 37.14 -9.95
CA GLY A 13 12.01 38.21 -9.27
C GLY A 13 11.28 38.87 -8.09
N ARG A 14 9.97 38.65 -7.93
CA ARG A 14 9.14 39.40 -6.95
C ARG A 14 9.37 39.06 -5.47
N PRO A 15 9.56 37.79 -5.04
CA PRO A 15 9.97 37.51 -3.67
C PRO A 15 11.43 37.92 -3.41
N LEU A 16 12.29 37.86 -4.44
CA LEU A 16 13.66 38.39 -4.41
C LEU A 16 13.68 39.91 -4.18
N LEU A 17 12.72 40.63 -4.76
CA LEU A 17 12.54 42.06 -4.56
C LEU A 17 12.11 42.39 -3.13
N LEU A 18 11.25 41.56 -2.50
CA LEU A 18 10.94 41.72 -1.07
C LEU A 18 12.18 41.47 -0.20
N VAL A 19 12.95 40.41 -0.48
CA VAL A 19 14.19 40.12 0.26
C VAL A 19 15.19 41.27 0.12
N ALA A 20 15.38 41.79 -1.09
CA ALA A 20 16.24 42.95 -1.34
C ALA A 20 15.75 44.20 -0.59
N LEU A 21 14.44 44.46 -0.59
CA LEU A 21 13.84 45.57 0.13
C LEU A 21 14.03 45.44 1.65
N LEU A 22 13.82 44.24 2.21
CA LEU A 22 14.05 44.00 3.64
C LEU A 22 15.54 44.13 4.01
N LEU A 23 16.46 43.70 3.15
CA LEU A 23 17.90 43.90 3.35
C LEU A 23 18.29 45.38 3.34
N VAL A 24 17.74 46.17 2.41
CA VAL A 24 17.99 47.62 2.32
C VAL A 24 17.39 48.35 3.52
N VAL A 25 16.12 48.10 3.84
CA VAL A 25 15.44 48.70 5.00
C VAL A 25 16.16 48.33 6.30
N GLY A 26 16.63 47.10 6.42
CA GLY A 26 17.39 46.63 7.58
C GLY A 26 18.83 47.16 7.68
N SER A 27 19.34 47.81 6.64
CA SER A 27 20.76 48.19 6.58
C SER A 27 21.10 49.33 7.55
N PRO A 28 22.37 49.43 7.99
CA PRO A 28 22.82 50.51 8.86
C PRO A 28 22.55 51.91 8.30
N TRP A 29 22.55 52.07 6.97
CA TRP A 29 22.31 53.35 6.31
C TRP A 29 20.88 53.86 6.47
N VAL A 30 19.90 52.96 6.59
CA VAL A 30 18.49 53.31 6.83
C VAL A 30 18.20 53.34 8.34
N GLN A 31 18.76 52.39 9.08
CA GLN A 31 18.45 52.20 10.50
C GLN A 31 19.09 53.26 11.41
N ARG A 32 20.28 53.79 11.08
CA ARG A 32 20.93 54.86 11.87
C ARG A 32 20.11 56.15 11.92
N PRO A 33 19.79 56.82 10.80
CA PRO A 33 19.00 58.05 10.84
C PRO A 33 17.59 57.83 11.43
N LEU A 34 17.01 56.64 11.20
CA LEU A 34 15.73 56.27 11.81
C LEU A 34 15.83 56.16 13.34
N SER A 35 16.95 55.66 13.87
CA SER A 35 17.16 55.55 15.31
C SER A 35 17.43 56.89 15.97
N GLU A 36 18.14 57.81 15.31
CA GLU A 36 18.32 59.20 15.77
C GLU A 36 16.97 59.91 15.88
N TYR A 37 16.15 59.85 14.83
CA TYR A 37 14.80 60.42 14.83
C TYR A 37 13.88 59.80 15.88
N TYR A 38 13.97 58.48 16.09
CA TYR A 38 13.22 57.78 17.15
C TYR A 38 13.59 58.31 18.54
N TRP A 39 14.88 58.50 18.81
CA TRP A 39 15.34 58.99 20.11
C TRP A 39 15.00 60.46 20.35
N GLU A 40 15.03 61.31 19.33
CA GLU A 40 14.54 62.69 19.41
C GLU A 40 13.05 62.74 19.79
N LEU A 41 12.21 61.90 19.17
CA LEU A 41 10.79 61.78 19.53
C LEU A 41 10.57 61.25 20.95
N TYR A 42 11.39 60.29 21.37
CA TYR A 42 11.29 59.70 22.70
C TYR A 42 11.67 60.69 23.80
N LEU A 43 12.71 61.51 23.57
CA LEU A 43 13.22 62.49 24.54
C LEU A 43 12.37 63.77 24.62
N SER A 44 11.61 64.11 23.57
CA SER A 44 10.74 65.29 23.51
C SER A 44 9.38 65.13 24.22
N GLY A 45 9.19 64.07 25.01
CA GLY A 45 8.05 63.92 25.93
C GLY A 45 6.78 63.31 25.32
N GLY A 46 6.85 62.78 24.08
CA GLY A 46 5.75 62.06 23.45
C GLY A 46 5.69 60.59 23.87
N SER A 47 4.48 60.04 24.03
CA SER A 47 4.24 58.60 24.15
C SER A 47 5.09 57.82 23.16
N GLN A 48 5.71 56.71 23.59
CA GLN A 48 6.56 55.86 22.73
C GLN A 48 5.95 55.71 21.32
N PRO A 49 6.65 56.13 20.25
CA PRO A 49 6.19 55.92 18.88
C PRO A 49 6.39 54.44 18.51
N TRP A 50 5.59 53.58 19.15
CA TRP A 50 5.62 52.13 19.03
C TRP A 50 5.42 51.62 17.58
N PRO A 51 4.74 52.33 16.64
CA PRO A 51 4.71 51.91 15.25
C PRO A 51 6.08 52.06 14.58
N LEU A 52 6.81 53.14 14.88
CA LEU A 52 8.17 53.38 14.37
C LEU A 52 9.14 52.31 14.90
N ALA A 53 8.92 51.86 16.14
CA ALA A 53 9.72 50.80 16.74
C ALA A 53 9.63 49.45 16.00
N SER A 54 8.55 49.20 15.25
CA SER A 54 8.42 47.99 14.43
C SER A 54 9.35 47.99 13.21
N ALA A 55 9.78 49.15 12.73
CA ALA A 55 10.68 49.29 11.57
C ALA A 55 12.14 48.89 11.86
N PHE A 56 12.50 48.71 13.14
CA PHE A 56 13.80 48.15 13.54
C PHE A 56 13.85 46.62 13.47
N MET A 57 12.75 45.92 13.16
CA MET A 57 12.75 44.44 13.09
C MET A 57 13.79 43.83 12.14
N PRO A 58 13.99 44.34 10.90
CA PRO A 58 14.96 43.78 9.98
C PRO A 58 16.38 44.33 10.19
N SER A 59 16.64 45.11 11.26
CA SER A 59 17.93 45.78 11.45
C SER A 59 19.09 44.79 11.53
N TRP A 60 20.15 45.02 10.76
CA TRP A 60 21.41 44.28 10.81
C TRP A 60 22.58 45.25 10.75
N GLY A 61 23.72 44.89 11.33
CA GLY A 61 24.92 45.71 11.25
C GLY A 61 25.80 45.71 12.49
N TYR A 62 27.02 46.21 12.28
CA TYR A 62 28.07 46.32 13.30
C TYR A 62 28.08 47.74 13.88
N SER A 63 27.87 47.85 15.20
CA SER A 63 28.06 49.09 15.97
C SER A 63 28.78 48.75 17.28
N PRO A 64 30.08 49.08 17.40
CA PRO A 64 30.85 48.77 18.61
C PRO A 64 30.41 49.60 19.83
N ASP A 65 29.80 50.78 19.62
CA ASP A 65 29.42 51.71 20.69
C ASP A 65 28.00 51.46 21.24
N GLN A 66 27.11 50.82 20.47
CA GLN A 66 25.72 50.59 20.85
C GLN A 66 25.47 49.22 21.48
N TYR A 67 26.32 48.22 21.21
CA TYR A 67 26.08 46.83 21.59
C TYR A 67 27.20 46.32 22.50
N ALA A 68 26.85 46.05 23.76
CA ALA A 68 27.77 45.65 24.82
C ALA A 68 28.30 44.20 24.68
N GLY A 69 28.89 43.87 23.53
CA GLY A 69 29.62 42.61 23.29
C GLY A 69 29.21 41.85 22.02
N VAL A 70 30.13 40.99 21.55
CA VAL A 70 29.98 40.08 20.39
C VAL A 70 28.69 39.24 20.41
N PRO A 71 28.18 38.73 21.56
CA PRO A 71 26.98 37.89 21.58
C PRO A 71 25.68 38.60 21.17
N TYR A 72 25.51 39.88 21.52
CA TYR A 72 24.33 40.66 21.13
C TYR A 72 24.31 40.89 19.61
N LEU A 73 25.49 41.12 19.04
CA LEU A 73 25.69 41.39 17.60
C LEU A 73 25.35 40.15 16.76
N ILE A 74 25.85 38.97 17.17
CA ILE A 74 25.50 37.68 16.54
C ILE A 74 23.98 37.45 16.61
N THR A 75 23.35 37.80 17.73
CA THR A 75 21.92 37.55 17.92
C THR A 75 21.04 38.47 17.07
N ASN A 76 21.42 39.74 16.91
CA ASN A 76 20.69 40.71 16.09
C ASN A 76 20.77 40.38 14.59
N ASP A 77 21.98 40.10 14.09
CA ASP A 77 22.18 39.77 12.68
C ASP A 77 21.54 38.41 12.31
N LEU A 78 21.62 37.44 13.23
CA LEU A 78 20.95 36.14 13.09
C LEU A 78 19.41 36.28 13.11
N HIS A 79 18.88 37.15 13.97
CA HIS A 79 17.45 37.48 14.00
C HIS A 79 16.98 38.08 12.67
N ALA A 80 17.72 39.05 12.12
CA ALA A 80 17.39 39.67 10.83
C ALA A 80 17.41 38.64 9.68
N LEU A 81 18.43 37.78 9.63
CA LEU A 81 18.52 36.70 8.63
C LEU A 81 17.34 35.72 8.74
N LEU A 82 16.99 35.30 9.96
CA LEU A 82 15.87 34.39 10.21
C LEU A 82 14.51 35.02 9.91
N LEU A 83 14.35 36.31 10.18
CA LEU A 83 13.15 37.08 9.86
C LEU A 83 12.95 37.13 8.34
N ILE A 84 13.98 37.50 7.59
CA ILE A 84 13.94 37.59 6.12
C ILE A 84 13.70 36.21 5.51
N ALA A 85 14.43 35.18 5.94
CA ALA A 85 14.24 33.81 5.45
C ALA A 85 12.85 33.26 5.82
N GLY A 86 12.40 33.49 7.05
CA GLY A 86 11.13 33.01 7.59
C GLY A 86 9.93 33.61 6.86
N ILE A 87 9.92 34.92 6.60
CA ILE A 87 8.84 35.61 5.88
C ILE A 87 8.65 35.04 4.46
N VAL A 88 9.71 34.54 3.82
CA VAL A 88 9.61 33.90 2.50
C VAL A 88 9.20 32.42 2.61
N LEU A 89 9.78 31.69 3.56
CA LEU A 89 9.66 30.24 3.63
C LEU A 89 8.39 29.77 4.36
N VAL A 90 8.00 30.42 5.46
CA VAL A 90 6.87 29.97 6.30
C VAL A 90 5.52 30.08 5.59
N PRO A 91 5.18 31.16 4.87
CA PRO A 91 3.96 31.22 4.06
C PRO A 91 3.83 30.09 3.02
N ALA A 92 4.94 29.72 2.38
CA ALA A 92 4.98 28.62 1.42
C ALA A 92 4.72 27.24 2.07
N ARG A 93 4.80 27.18 3.41
CA ARG A 93 4.58 25.98 4.23
C ARG A 93 3.19 25.99 4.89
N LEU A 94 2.35 27.00 4.76
CA LEU A 94 1.00 26.95 5.34
C LEU A 94 0.03 26.11 4.48
N PRO A 95 -0.97 25.42 5.10
CA PRO A 95 -1.85 24.47 4.41
C PRO A 95 -2.58 25.09 3.21
N ALA A 96 -2.64 24.39 2.09
CA ALA A 96 -3.24 24.90 0.85
C ALA A 96 -4.75 25.19 0.94
N ARG A 97 -5.43 24.72 1.99
CA ARG A 97 -6.83 25.06 2.30
C ARG A 97 -7.06 26.56 2.53
N PHE A 98 -6.01 27.31 2.87
CA PHE A 98 -6.10 28.76 3.09
C PHE A 98 -5.78 29.56 1.83
N PRO A 99 -6.52 30.66 1.56
CA PRO A 99 -6.22 31.58 0.46
C PRO A 99 -4.76 32.02 0.47
N ALA A 100 -4.17 32.19 -0.71
CA ALA A 100 -2.74 32.50 -0.84
C ALA A 100 -2.33 33.80 -0.13
N TRP A 101 -3.21 34.81 -0.08
CA TRP A 101 -2.97 36.05 0.66
C TRP A 101 -2.96 35.81 2.18
N LEU A 102 -3.90 35.01 2.70
CA LEU A 102 -4.00 34.69 4.13
C LEU A 102 -2.78 33.89 4.61
N ARG A 103 -2.25 32.99 3.78
CA ARG A 103 -1.00 32.28 4.08
C ARG A 103 0.21 33.22 4.17
N ARG A 104 0.28 34.24 3.31
CA ARG A 104 1.38 35.21 3.31
C ARG A 104 1.34 36.13 4.52
N VAL A 105 0.17 36.68 4.79
CA VAL A 105 -0.06 37.52 5.98
C VAL A 105 0.13 36.72 7.26
N GLY A 106 -0.58 35.59 7.40
CA GLY A 106 -0.48 34.75 8.59
C GLY A 106 0.91 34.18 8.84
N GLY A 107 1.63 33.78 7.78
CA GLY A 107 3.00 33.27 7.91
C GLY A 107 4.00 34.35 8.29
N ALA A 108 3.90 35.56 7.73
CA ALA A 108 4.77 36.68 8.09
C ALA A 108 4.54 37.17 9.52
N VAL A 109 3.27 37.24 9.96
CA VAL A 109 2.90 37.56 11.36
C VAL A 109 3.44 36.51 12.31
N LEU A 110 3.26 35.22 12.01
CA LEU A 110 3.74 34.14 12.87
C LEU A 110 5.27 34.21 13.05
N VAL A 111 6.02 34.38 11.97
CA VAL A 111 7.49 34.50 12.02
C VAL A 111 7.92 35.70 12.87
N SER A 112 7.29 36.85 12.65
CA SER A 112 7.64 38.10 13.33
C SER A 112 7.33 38.05 14.83
N LEU A 113 6.25 37.37 15.23
CA LEU A 113 5.91 37.18 16.64
C LEU A 113 6.86 36.19 17.33
N VAL A 114 7.13 35.03 16.70
CA VAL A 114 7.98 33.99 17.28
C VAL A 114 9.41 34.49 17.49
N LEU A 115 9.97 35.24 16.54
CA LEU A 115 11.34 35.77 16.63
C LEU A 115 11.49 36.88 17.69
N ARG A 116 10.40 37.48 18.18
CA ARG A 116 10.45 38.49 19.26
C ARG A 116 10.56 37.89 20.66
N VAL A 117 10.16 36.64 20.85
CA VAL A 117 10.19 35.98 22.16
C VAL A 117 11.63 35.85 22.70
N PRO A 118 12.63 35.42 21.91
CA PRO A 118 14.02 35.39 22.37
C PRO A 118 14.59 36.79 22.66
N VAL A 119 14.25 37.80 21.85
CA VAL A 119 14.70 39.19 22.04
C VAL A 119 14.27 39.76 23.39
N TRP A 120 13.12 39.34 23.92
CA TRP A 120 12.67 39.68 25.28
C TRP A 120 13.41 38.88 26.37
N ALA A 121 13.75 37.62 26.12
CA ALA A 121 14.40 36.74 27.09
C ALA A 121 15.91 37.02 27.27
N LEU A 122 16.58 37.45 26.20
CA LEU A 122 18.04 37.57 26.08
C LEU A 122 18.75 38.71 26.87
N PRO A 123 18.17 39.90 27.11
CA PRO A 123 18.90 41.03 27.70
C PRO A 123 19.45 40.78 29.12
N GLY A 124 18.82 39.88 29.89
CA GLY A 124 19.21 39.53 31.26
C GLY A 124 20.62 38.95 31.42
N LEU A 125 21.30 38.53 30.33
CA LEU A 125 22.64 37.94 30.36
C LEU A 125 23.79 38.91 30.05
N PHE A 126 23.51 40.07 29.44
CA PHE A 126 24.56 41.00 28.98
C PHE A 126 24.61 42.32 29.75
N ARG A 127 23.54 42.67 30.48
CA ARG A 127 23.50 43.83 31.38
C ARG A 127 22.71 43.52 32.66
N PRO A 128 23.33 42.86 33.67
CA PRO A 128 22.67 42.61 34.94
C PRO A 128 22.24 43.90 35.67
N GLU A 129 22.84 45.05 35.36
CA GLU A 129 22.49 46.33 36.01
C GLU A 129 21.20 47.00 35.48
N ARG A 130 20.56 46.48 34.41
CA ARG A 130 19.31 47.02 33.82
C ARG A 130 18.08 46.09 33.97
N LEU A 131 18.14 45.14 34.89
CA LEU A 131 17.19 44.02 35.02
C LEU A 131 15.72 44.41 35.26
N ALA A 132 15.40 45.56 35.84
CA ALA A 132 14.03 45.85 36.29
C ALA A 132 13.05 46.31 35.18
N PHE A 133 13.52 46.89 34.08
CA PHE A 133 12.64 47.49 33.05
C PHE A 133 12.47 46.60 31.81
N GLU A 134 13.52 45.88 31.40
CA GLU A 134 13.59 45.17 30.11
C GLU A 134 12.86 43.81 30.09
N GLN A 135 12.68 43.14 31.24
CA GLN A 135 11.95 41.86 31.37
C GLN A 135 10.53 42.00 31.96
N SER A 136 9.92 43.19 31.86
CA SER A 136 8.54 43.40 32.31
C SER A 136 7.53 42.76 31.34
N ALA A 137 6.33 42.41 31.85
CA ALA A 137 5.21 41.97 31.02
C ALA A 137 4.81 43.05 29.99
N GLU A 138 5.05 44.33 30.32
CA GLU A 138 4.81 45.44 29.41
C GLU A 138 5.81 45.46 28.24
N ALA A 139 7.09 45.20 28.49
CA ALA A 139 8.10 45.06 27.43
C ALA A 139 7.77 43.90 26.47
N LEU A 140 7.31 42.76 27.00
CA LEU A 140 6.87 41.63 26.16
C LEU A 140 5.65 42.02 25.30
N ARG A 141 4.64 42.69 25.90
CA ARG A 141 3.47 43.19 25.16
C ARG A 141 3.88 44.15 24.04
N GLN A 142 4.82 45.05 24.29
CA GLN A 142 5.33 45.98 23.28
C GLN A 142 6.07 45.26 22.15
N LEU A 143 6.95 44.30 22.47
CA LEU A 143 7.68 43.51 21.47
C LEU A 143 6.73 42.67 20.60
N LEU A 144 5.69 42.06 21.19
CA LEU A 144 4.67 41.33 20.46
C LEU A 144 3.83 42.26 19.56
N ARG A 145 3.47 43.46 20.03
CA ARG A 145 2.80 44.49 19.20
C ARG A 145 3.65 44.92 18.01
N GLN A 146 4.95 45.13 18.20
CA GLN A 146 5.89 45.44 17.11
C GLN A 146 5.98 44.29 16.10
N GLY A 147 6.10 43.05 16.59
CA GLY A 147 6.11 41.85 15.76
C GLY A 147 4.84 41.68 14.93
N LEU A 148 3.67 41.96 15.51
CA LEU A 148 2.38 41.94 14.83
C LEU A 148 2.33 42.98 13.70
N LEU A 149 2.68 44.24 13.99
CA LEU A 149 2.65 45.32 13.00
C LEU A 149 3.58 45.04 11.83
N PHE A 150 4.84 44.69 12.11
CA PHE A 150 5.82 44.41 11.08
C PHE A 150 5.39 43.20 10.24
N GLY A 151 4.92 42.13 10.88
CA GLY A 151 4.46 40.93 10.21
C GLY A 151 3.23 41.17 9.32
N LEU A 152 2.30 42.03 9.74
CA LEU A 152 1.17 42.45 8.91
C LEU A 152 1.65 43.25 7.70
N ALA A 153 2.52 44.25 7.89
CA ALA A 153 3.05 45.07 6.80
C ALA A 153 3.85 44.25 5.78
N ALA A 154 4.79 43.42 6.24
CA ALA A 154 5.59 42.55 5.39
C ALA A 154 4.72 41.48 4.70
N GLY A 155 3.72 40.95 5.40
CA GLY A 155 2.78 39.95 4.87
C GLY A 155 1.86 40.50 3.79
N VAL A 156 1.34 41.71 3.97
CA VAL A 156 0.54 42.44 2.97
C VAL A 156 1.41 42.79 1.77
N LEU A 157 2.63 43.30 1.98
CA LEU A 157 3.57 43.59 0.91
C LEU A 157 3.93 42.32 0.11
N LEU A 158 4.17 41.20 0.79
CA LEU A 158 4.39 39.90 0.15
C LEU A 158 3.15 39.44 -0.63
N ALA A 159 1.95 39.63 -0.09
CA ALA A 159 0.70 39.32 -0.77
C ALA A 159 0.48 40.17 -2.02
N LEU A 160 0.76 41.47 -1.98
CA LEU A 160 0.66 42.40 -3.11
C LEU A 160 1.73 42.12 -4.18
N LEU A 161 2.98 41.90 -3.77
CA LEU A 161 4.07 41.55 -4.69
C LEU A 161 3.85 40.19 -5.37
N SER A 162 3.04 39.31 -4.78
CA SER A 162 2.73 38.00 -5.36
C SER A 162 1.39 37.94 -6.09
N ALA A 163 0.46 38.85 -5.77
CA ALA A 163 -0.76 39.11 -6.53
C ALA A 163 -0.46 40.12 -7.64
N GLY A 164 0.12 39.66 -8.76
CA GLY A 164 0.18 40.51 -9.95
C GLY A 164 -1.23 40.85 -10.45
N PRO A 165 -1.44 41.98 -11.14
CA PRO A 165 -2.74 42.29 -11.74
C PRO A 165 -3.09 41.20 -12.76
N SER A 166 -4.15 40.44 -12.49
CA SER A 166 -4.77 39.55 -13.45
C SER A 166 -5.60 40.39 -14.42
N VAL A 167 -4.95 40.98 -15.42
CA VAL A 167 -5.67 41.55 -16.56
C VAL A 167 -6.16 40.38 -17.41
N PRO A 168 -7.48 40.18 -17.61
CA PRO A 168 -7.97 39.25 -18.60
C PRO A 168 -7.73 39.88 -19.97
N PHE A 169 -6.74 39.38 -20.72
CA PHE A 169 -6.61 39.70 -22.14
C PHE A 169 -7.42 38.69 -22.96
N PRO A 170 -8.45 39.11 -23.72
CA PRO A 170 -9.00 38.29 -24.78
C PRO A 170 -8.01 38.32 -25.95
N GLY A 171 -7.48 37.14 -26.31
CA GLY A 171 -6.59 36.98 -27.46
C GLY A 171 -5.32 36.22 -27.11
N ALA A 172 -5.44 34.89 -27.08
CA ALA A 172 -4.28 34.01 -27.07
C ALA A 172 -3.53 34.15 -28.41
N ARG A 173 -2.54 35.04 -28.48
CA ARG A 173 -1.47 34.91 -29.47
C ARG A 173 -0.65 33.68 -29.10
N PRO A 174 -0.29 32.81 -30.06
CA PRO A 174 0.56 31.66 -29.77
C PRO A 174 1.87 32.16 -29.16
N ALA A 175 2.25 31.57 -28.02
CA ALA A 175 3.49 31.91 -27.34
C ALA A 175 4.67 31.78 -28.32
N PRO A 176 5.64 32.71 -28.33
CA PRO A 176 6.81 32.59 -29.20
C PRO A 176 7.51 31.27 -28.87
N ALA A 177 7.73 30.46 -29.90
CA ALA A 177 8.42 29.20 -29.82
C ALA A 177 9.74 29.41 -29.08
N ARG A 178 9.76 28.99 -27.81
CA ARG A 178 10.95 29.03 -26.97
C ARG A 178 12.01 28.26 -27.72
N ARG A 179 13.08 28.95 -28.16
CA ARG A 179 14.24 28.40 -28.89
C ARG A 179 14.45 26.95 -28.46
N ARG A 180 14.03 26.05 -29.35
CA ARG A 180 14.29 24.61 -29.28
C ARG A 180 15.81 24.53 -29.24
N ARG A 181 16.37 24.33 -28.05
CA ARG A 181 17.81 24.14 -27.90
C ARG A 181 18.17 22.98 -28.84
N GLU A 182 18.98 23.26 -29.85
CA GLU A 182 19.60 22.24 -30.68
C GLU A 182 20.30 21.26 -29.75
N GLY A 183 19.87 20.01 -29.82
CA GLY A 183 19.92 19.05 -28.74
C GLY A 183 18.64 18.26 -28.80
N GLY A 184 18.58 17.37 -29.79
CA GLY A 184 17.37 16.65 -30.18
C GLY A 184 16.57 16.15 -28.99
N THR A 185 15.25 16.10 -29.17
CA THR A 185 14.31 15.35 -28.33
C THR A 185 14.53 13.83 -28.47
N GLY A 186 15.79 13.42 -28.62
CA GLY A 186 16.22 12.05 -28.70
C GLY A 186 16.12 11.43 -27.32
N MET A 187 15.42 10.31 -27.26
CA MET A 187 15.46 9.39 -26.15
C MET A 187 16.93 9.10 -25.84
N LYS A 188 17.45 9.57 -24.70
CA LYS A 188 18.87 9.38 -24.33
C LYS A 188 19.21 7.92 -24.01
N THR A 189 18.18 7.10 -23.85
CA THR A 189 18.24 5.67 -23.57
C THR A 189 17.23 4.99 -24.47
N GLY A 190 17.62 3.93 -25.18
CA GLY A 190 16.66 3.14 -25.96
C GLY A 190 15.50 2.65 -25.08
N PRO A 191 14.28 2.52 -25.62
CA PRO A 191 13.16 1.94 -24.88
C PRO A 191 13.55 0.54 -24.43
N VAL A 192 13.65 0.34 -23.12
CA VAL A 192 13.73 -0.99 -22.55
C VAL A 192 12.30 -1.54 -22.59
N HIS A 193 12.05 -2.45 -23.53
CA HIS A 193 10.77 -3.13 -23.60
C HIS A 193 10.64 -4.08 -22.41
N MET A 194 9.56 -3.91 -21.63
CA MET A 194 9.16 -4.92 -20.66
C MET A 194 8.81 -6.19 -21.44
N PRO A 195 9.26 -7.38 -21.02
CA PRO A 195 8.63 -8.60 -21.48
C PRO A 195 7.16 -8.49 -21.08
N VAL A 196 6.30 -8.36 -22.08
CA VAL A 196 4.87 -8.27 -21.88
C VAL A 196 4.39 -9.63 -21.39
N GLY A 197 3.63 -9.64 -20.29
CA GLY A 197 3.11 -10.86 -19.70
C GLY A 197 3.96 -11.44 -18.56
N SER A 198 3.25 -11.97 -17.59
CA SER A 198 3.76 -12.74 -16.46
C SER A 198 4.10 -14.17 -16.92
N ALA A 199 5.18 -14.74 -16.39
CA ALA A 199 5.61 -16.11 -16.66
C ALA A 199 5.45 -17.00 -15.41
N PRO A 200 5.33 -18.33 -15.55
CA PRO A 200 5.20 -19.23 -14.40
C PRO A 200 6.27 -18.97 -13.33
N GLY A 201 5.85 -18.88 -12.07
CA GLY A 201 6.71 -18.55 -10.93
C GLY A 201 6.92 -17.04 -10.67
N ASP A 202 6.46 -16.14 -11.55
CA ASP A 202 6.54 -14.70 -11.33
C ASP A 202 5.69 -14.24 -10.13
N VAL A 203 4.57 -14.90 -9.84
CA VAL A 203 3.72 -14.58 -8.68
C VAL A 203 4.48 -14.76 -7.38
N THR A 204 5.21 -15.86 -7.22
CA THR A 204 6.06 -16.09 -6.05
C THR A 204 7.08 -14.96 -5.93
N ARG A 205 7.71 -14.55 -7.04
CA ARG A 205 8.66 -13.43 -7.10
C ARG A 205 8.01 -12.10 -6.72
N TYR A 206 6.77 -11.84 -7.15
CA TYR A 206 6.01 -10.63 -6.78
C TYR A 206 5.64 -10.62 -5.30
N LEU A 207 5.22 -11.75 -4.72
CA LEU A 207 4.94 -11.87 -3.28
C LEU A 207 6.21 -11.76 -2.43
N CYS A 208 7.33 -12.31 -2.89
CA CYS A 208 8.64 -12.09 -2.28
C CYS A 208 9.08 -10.62 -2.38
N THR A 209 8.76 -9.95 -3.48
CA THR A 209 8.98 -8.50 -3.64
C THR A 209 8.10 -7.70 -2.67
N ALA A 210 6.83 -8.09 -2.52
CA ALA A 210 5.89 -7.49 -1.61
C ALA A 210 6.41 -7.48 -0.16
N ALA A 211 7.14 -8.53 0.24
CA ALA A 211 7.77 -8.61 1.56
C ALA A 211 8.67 -7.40 1.90
N TYR A 212 9.33 -6.82 0.88
CA TYR A 212 10.24 -5.68 1.04
C TYR A 212 9.56 -4.32 0.79
N VAL A 213 8.52 -4.28 -0.05
CA VAL A 213 7.86 -3.03 -0.48
C VAL A 213 6.66 -2.67 0.40
N ASP A 214 5.93 -3.67 0.92
CA ASP A 214 4.77 -3.50 1.79
C ASP A 214 5.07 -4.03 3.21
N GLU A 215 5.29 -3.09 4.15
CA GLU A 215 5.57 -3.43 5.55
C GLU A 215 4.40 -4.19 6.20
N GLN A 216 3.15 -3.87 5.84
CA GLN A 216 1.96 -4.47 6.44
C GLN A 216 1.77 -5.90 5.95
N PHE A 217 1.94 -6.16 4.65
CA PHE A 217 1.88 -7.50 4.09
C PHE A 217 2.88 -8.44 4.80
N ALA A 218 4.14 -8.02 4.89
CA ALA A 218 5.17 -8.83 5.53
C ALA A 218 4.92 -9.06 7.03
N ASP A 219 4.44 -8.04 7.75
CA ASP A 219 4.13 -8.16 9.17
C ASP A 219 2.94 -9.11 9.40
N ARG A 220 1.88 -9.03 8.57
CA ARG A 220 0.73 -9.95 8.64
C ARG A 220 1.11 -11.38 8.31
N VAL A 221 1.91 -11.62 7.27
CA VAL A 221 2.40 -12.98 6.97
C VAL A 221 3.20 -13.55 8.15
N VAL A 222 4.05 -12.76 8.80
CA VAL A 222 4.82 -13.24 9.96
C VAL A 222 3.92 -13.43 11.20
N GLU A 223 2.96 -12.54 11.46
CA GLU A 223 2.13 -12.60 12.68
C GLU A 223 0.92 -13.56 12.58
N GLU A 224 0.34 -13.72 11.40
CA GLU A 224 -0.90 -14.48 11.17
C GLU A 224 -0.67 -15.84 10.50
N VAL A 225 0.41 -16.02 9.72
CA VAL A 225 0.71 -17.31 9.06
C VAL A 225 1.82 -18.06 9.78
N LEU A 226 2.91 -17.37 10.14
CA LEU A 226 4.06 -17.98 10.81
C LEU A 226 3.88 -18.07 12.33
N ALA A 227 3.54 -16.97 13.02
CA ALA A 227 3.50 -16.96 14.49
C ALA A 227 2.23 -17.60 15.08
N ASP A 228 1.23 -17.88 14.25
CA ASP A 228 0.02 -18.60 14.63
C ASP A 228 0.23 -20.10 14.37
N GLU A 229 0.68 -20.84 15.38
CA GLU A 229 1.10 -22.24 15.21
C GLU A 229 -0.07 -23.23 15.19
N ALA A 230 -1.19 -22.89 15.84
CA ALA A 230 -2.37 -23.75 15.96
C ALA A 230 -3.28 -23.67 14.71
N SER A 231 -3.37 -22.52 14.06
CA SER A 231 -4.21 -22.37 12.87
C SER A 231 -3.65 -23.14 11.67
N ALA A 232 -4.55 -23.72 10.88
CA ALA A 232 -4.24 -24.26 9.57
C ALA A 232 -3.71 -23.17 8.63
N VAL A 233 -2.98 -23.60 7.60
CA VAL A 233 -2.43 -22.72 6.58
C VAL A 233 -3.31 -22.81 5.34
N ALA A 234 -3.83 -21.68 4.88
CA ALA A 234 -4.63 -21.64 3.67
C ALA A 234 -3.78 -22.01 2.43
N PRO A 235 -4.34 -22.75 1.46
CA PRO A 235 -3.66 -23.04 0.21
C PRO A 235 -3.39 -21.76 -0.58
N SER A 236 -2.40 -21.84 -1.48
CA SER A 236 -2.08 -20.76 -2.43
C SER A 236 -1.58 -21.40 -3.72
N PRO A 237 -2.49 -21.67 -4.68
CA PRO A 237 -2.14 -22.30 -5.95
C PRO A 237 -1.02 -21.54 -6.67
N ASP A 238 -0.06 -22.28 -7.24
CA ASP A 238 1.07 -21.75 -8.03
C ASP A 238 2.00 -20.76 -7.27
N VAL A 239 2.05 -20.85 -5.93
CA VAL A 239 2.89 -19.98 -5.08
C VAL A 239 3.71 -20.78 -4.07
N ASP A 240 5.03 -20.56 -4.02
CA ASP A 240 5.91 -21.07 -2.96
C ASP A 240 5.78 -20.23 -1.67
N LEU A 241 4.86 -20.65 -0.79
CA LEU A 241 4.59 -19.98 0.48
C LEU A 241 5.83 -19.93 1.39
N VAL A 242 6.64 -20.99 1.37
CA VAL A 242 7.83 -21.07 2.21
C VAL A 242 8.86 -20.01 1.78
N ALA A 243 9.04 -19.80 0.47
CA ALA A 243 9.88 -18.71 -0.04
C ALA A 243 9.36 -17.33 0.41
N VAL A 244 8.06 -17.09 0.27
CA VAL A 244 7.44 -15.81 0.67
C VAL A 244 7.64 -15.52 2.16
N VAL A 245 7.40 -16.50 3.03
CA VAL A 245 7.57 -16.34 4.49
C VAL A 245 9.04 -16.07 4.85
N ARG A 246 10.00 -16.74 4.20
CA ARG A 246 11.45 -16.48 4.39
C ARG A 246 11.84 -15.06 4.00
N HIS A 247 11.32 -14.55 2.88
CA HIS A 247 11.53 -13.17 2.47
C HIS A 247 10.84 -12.18 3.42
N CYS A 248 9.66 -12.49 3.96
CA CYS A 248 8.98 -11.67 4.98
C CYS A 248 9.80 -11.57 6.28
N LEU A 249 10.37 -12.68 6.76
CA LEU A 249 11.27 -12.69 7.91
C LEU A 249 12.54 -11.86 7.64
N THR A 250 13.15 -12.03 6.47
CA THR A 250 14.34 -11.28 6.07
C THR A 250 14.07 -9.78 5.99
N ALA A 251 12.95 -9.40 5.37
CA ALA A 251 12.54 -8.01 5.25
C ALA A 251 12.24 -7.40 6.63
N ARG A 252 11.62 -8.16 7.53
CA ARG A 252 11.37 -7.74 8.92
C ARG A 252 12.66 -7.51 9.70
N ASP A 253 13.67 -8.35 9.55
CA ASP A 253 14.99 -8.17 10.18
C ASP A 253 15.73 -6.92 9.62
N LEU A 254 15.68 -6.68 8.31
CA LEU A 254 16.23 -5.45 7.71
C LEU A 254 15.54 -4.20 8.27
N ARG A 255 14.22 -4.23 8.44
CA ARG A 255 13.44 -3.13 9.04
C ARG A 255 13.74 -2.98 10.52
N GLN A 256 13.88 -4.08 11.27
CA GLN A 256 14.26 -4.03 12.68
C GLN A 256 15.63 -3.35 12.86
N ARG A 257 16.64 -3.68 12.05
CA ARG A 257 17.96 -3.04 12.11
C ARG A 257 17.88 -1.53 11.82
N ARG A 258 17.04 -1.13 10.86
CA ARG A 258 16.73 0.29 10.59
C ARG A 258 16.07 0.94 11.80
N ASP A 259 15.01 0.34 12.33
CA ASP A 259 14.18 0.91 13.39
C ASP A 259 14.94 0.96 14.73
N LEU A 260 15.85 0.03 15.02
CA LEU A 260 16.77 0.09 16.17
C LEU A 260 17.75 1.26 16.06
N ARG A 261 18.33 1.48 14.88
CA ARG A 261 19.21 2.64 14.62
C ARG A 261 18.46 3.95 14.77
N LEU A 262 17.25 4.03 14.21
CA LEU A 262 16.38 5.20 14.35
C LEU A 262 15.95 5.41 15.81
N SER A 263 15.70 4.35 16.57
CA SER A 263 15.38 4.41 18.00
C SER A 263 16.56 4.89 18.83
N GLY A 264 17.79 4.47 18.50
CA GLY A 264 19.00 5.00 19.13
C GLY A 264 19.18 6.49 18.87
N ALA A 265 18.93 6.96 17.65
CA ALA A 265 18.95 8.38 17.33
C ALA A 265 17.81 9.16 18.03
N PHE A 266 16.62 8.57 18.15
CA PHE A 266 15.51 9.14 18.92
C PHE A 266 15.87 9.26 20.41
N ALA A 267 16.43 8.19 20.99
CA ALA A 267 16.88 8.16 22.38
C ALA A 267 18.02 9.15 22.64
N LEU A 268 18.95 9.33 21.70
CA LEU A 268 20.00 10.35 21.78
C LEU A 268 19.40 11.74 21.99
N VAL A 269 18.42 12.15 21.17
CA VAL A 269 17.74 13.44 21.37
C VAL A 269 16.98 13.45 22.69
N GLY A 270 16.28 12.36 23.03
CA GLY A 270 15.54 12.23 24.28
C GLY A 270 16.40 12.36 25.54
N VAL A 271 17.63 11.86 25.53
CA VAL A 271 18.56 11.93 26.67
C VAL A 271 19.20 13.31 26.78
N PHE A 272 19.51 13.96 25.66
CA PHE A 272 20.17 15.27 25.68
C PHE A 272 19.20 16.42 25.84
N ALA A 273 18.03 16.37 25.20
CA ALA A 273 16.99 17.39 25.31
C ALA A 273 15.63 16.85 24.79
N PRO A 274 14.76 16.30 25.65
CA PRO A 274 13.48 15.70 25.25
C PRO A 274 12.60 16.56 24.35
N LEU A 275 12.49 17.87 24.61
CA LEU A 275 11.63 18.75 23.82
C LEU A 275 12.18 19.01 22.40
N TRP A 276 13.46 18.74 22.16
CA TRP A 276 14.09 18.85 20.85
C TRP A 276 13.76 17.70 19.91
N VAL A 277 13.09 16.65 20.40
CA VAL A 277 12.45 15.66 19.52
C VAL A 277 11.41 16.36 18.62
N LEU A 278 10.64 17.32 19.16
CA LEU A 278 9.68 18.09 18.38
C LEU A 278 10.37 18.89 17.28
N PHE A 279 11.50 19.52 17.60
CA PHE A 279 12.32 20.24 16.61
C PHE A 279 12.81 19.30 15.51
N SER A 280 13.33 18.13 15.88
CA SER A 280 13.81 17.11 14.96
C SER A 280 12.70 16.61 14.02
N LEU A 281 11.49 16.42 14.55
CA LEU A 281 10.30 16.05 13.77
C LEU A 281 9.88 17.17 12.82
N VAL A 282 9.90 18.44 13.27
CA VAL A 282 9.62 19.59 12.41
C VAL A 282 10.63 19.66 11.27
N LEU A 283 11.93 19.49 11.56
CA LEU A 283 12.99 19.46 10.57
C LEU A 283 12.74 18.36 9.52
N LEU A 284 12.49 17.12 9.96
CA LEU A 284 12.18 16.01 9.06
C LEU A 284 10.87 16.22 8.27
N SER A 285 9.88 16.90 8.85
CA SER A 285 8.62 17.24 8.15
C SER A 285 8.84 18.21 6.98
N THR A 286 9.89 19.03 7.03
CA THR A 286 10.23 19.92 5.91
C THR A 286 10.65 19.13 4.67
N ALA A 287 11.34 18.00 4.85
CA ALA A 287 11.71 17.09 3.77
C ALA A 287 10.47 16.37 3.17
N ARG A 288 9.47 16.05 4.01
CA ARG A 288 8.20 15.43 3.56
C ARG A 288 7.44 16.30 2.56
N ARG A 289 7.43 17.62 2.74
CA ARG A 289 6.71 18.56 1.85
C ARG A 289 7.49 18.91 0.57
N THR A 290 8.79 18.61 0.54
CA THR A 290 9.58 18.60 -0.70
C THR A 290 9.49 17.28 -1.45
N GLY A 291 8.78 16.29 -0.90
CA GLY A 291 8.41 15.06 -1.60
C GLY A 291 7.85 15.41 -2.98
N ALA A 292 8.34 14.70 -4.00
CA ALA A 292 8.08 15.01 -5.39
C ALA A 292 6.57 15.27 -5.60
N ARG A 293 6.22 16.46 -6.13
CA ARG A 293 4.86 16.64 -6.65
C ARG A 293 4.60 15.49 -7.63
N PRO A 294 3.41 14.87 -7.58
CA PRO A 294 3.10 13.79 -8.50
C PRO A 294 3.38 14.29 -9.91
N SER A 295 4.14 13.49 -10.65
CA SER A 295 4.46 13.81 -12.04
C SER A 295 3.14 14.05 -12.78
N LEU A 296 3.09 15.11 -13.60
CA LEU A 296 1.97 15.32 -14.51
C LEU A 296 1.98 14.31 -15.68
N ALA A 297 3.01 13.48 -15.76
CA ALA A 297 3.05 12.39 -16.72
C ALA A 297 1.96 11.37 -16.36
N THR A 298 0.98 11.24 -17.26
CA THR A 298 -0.12 10.28 -17.14
C THR A 298 0.23 8.89 -17.70
N ARG A 299 1.27 8.81 -18.54
CA ARG A 299 1.68 7.59 -19.25
C ARG A 299 2.94 6.93 -18.69
N GLY A 300 3.42 7.37 -17.53
CA GLY A 300 4.62 6.81 -16.91
C GLY A 300 5.14 7.65 -15.75
N HIS A 301 6.23 7.19 -15.15
CA HIS A 301 6.87 7.88 -14.02
C HIS A 301 8.05 8.72 -14.49
N HIS A 302 8.12 9.96 -14.01
CA HIS A 302 9.30 10.81 -14.17
C HIS A 302 9.95 11.02 -12.81
N GLN A 303 11.27 10.86 -12.77
CA GLN A 303 12.05 11.12 -11.55
C GLN A 303 12.09 12.63 -11.26
N PRO A 304 12.03 13.04 -9.99
CA PRO A 304 12.09 14.46 -9.63
C PRO A 304 13.36 15.15 -10.13
N GLY A 305 13.21 16.37 -10.65
CA GLY A 305 14.34 17.17 -11.11
C GLY A 305 15.27 17.64 -9.98
N SER A 306 16.54 17.89 -10.31
CA SER A 306 17.60 18.29 -9.35
C SER A 306 17.27 19.53 -8.50
N ARG A 307 16.39 20.41 -8.98
CA ARG A 307 15.93 21.61 -8.25
C ARG A 307 15.25 21.29 -6.93
N VAL A 308 14.62 20.11 -6.81
CA VAL A 308 13.97 19.69 -5.56
C VAL A 308 15.01 19.52 -4.45
N LEU A 309 16.14 18.88 -4.74
CA LEU A 309 17.23 18.69 -3.79
C LEU A 309 17.84 20.02 -3.33
N ILE A 310 17.99 20.98 -4.24
CA ILE A 310 18.48 22.33 -3.88
C ILE A 310 17.52 22.99 -2.89
N GLY A 311 16.20 22.92 -3.14
CA GLY A 311 15.19 23.44 -2.23
C GLY A 311 15.21 22.76 -0.86
N THR A 312 15.37 21.44 -0.82
CA THR A 312 15.51 20.67 0.42
C THR A 312 16.79 21.05 1.18
N GLY A 313 17.93 21.21 0.49
CA GLY A 313 19.20 21.62 1.08
C GLY A 313 19.15 23.03 1.67
N VAL A 314 18.59 24.00 0.95
CA VAL A 314 18.39 25.37 1.46
C VAL A 314 17.47 25.37 2.68
N SER A 315 16.40 24.58 2.64
CA SER A 315 15.48 24.45 3.78
C SER A 315 16.17 23.85 5.01
N ALA A 316 16.98 22.82 4.82
CA ALA A 316 17.76 22.21 5.89
C ALA A 316 18.77 23.22 6.48
N ALA A 317 19.47 23.98 5.65
CA ALA A 317 20.41 25.01 6.10
C ALA A 317 19.73 26.11 6.94
N VAL A 318 18.57 26.60 6.49
CA VAL A 318 17.79 27.57 7.28
C VAL A 318 17.31 26.97 8.59
N MET A 319 16.90 25.70 8.62
CA MET A 319 16.50 25.07 9.88
C MET A 319 17.66 24.81 10.82
N VAL A 320 18.86 24.52 10.33
CA VAL A 320 20.08 24.49 11.15
C VAL A 320 20.29 25.85 11.81
N LEU A 321 20.15 26.94 11.06
CA LEU A 321 20.28 28.30 11.58
C LEU A 321 19.22 28.61 12.66
N VAL A 322 17.97 28.21 12.41
CA VAL A 322 16.88 28.31 13.41
C VAL A 322 17.19 27.47 14.64
N ALA A 323 17.77 26.28 14.49
CA ALA A 323 18.14 25.41 15.61
C ALA A 323 19.11 26.15 16.54
N PHE A 324 20.21 26.68 16.00
CA PHE A 324 21.20 27.40 16.80
C PHE A 324 20.60 28.66 17.46
N TYR A 325 19.76 29.40 16.75
CA TYR A 325 19.09 30.57 17.31
C TYR A 325 18.15 30.22 18.46
N VAL A 326 17.31 29.18 18.29
CA VAL A 326 16.40 28.71 19.33
C VAL A 326 17.16 28.12 20.50
N GLY A 327 18.19 27.30 20.25
CA GLY A 327 19.03 26.72 21.30
C GLY A 327 19.71 27.78 22.15
N TYR A 328 20.29 28.79 21.50
CA TYR A 328 20.86 29.93 22.19
C TYR A 328 19.81 30.70 23.00
N GLY A 329 18.67 31.06 22.40
CA GLY A 329 17.60 31.79 23.09
C GLY A 329 17.00 31.04 24.27
N VAL A 330 16.84 29.72 24.18
CA VAL A 330 16.38 28.87 25.28
C VAL A 330 17.43 28.77 26.38
N SER A 331 18.72 28.64 26.02
CA SER A 331 19.82 28.61 26.98
C SER A 331 19.99 29.90 27.77
N ALA A 332 19.50 31.01 27.22
CA ALA A 332 19.55 32.30 27.87
C ALA A 332 18.49 32.50 28.97
N THR A 333 17.51 31.59 29.07
CA THR A 333 16.47 31.67 30.09
C THR A 333 16.98 31.20 31.45
N PRO A 334 16.57 31.83 32.57
CA PRO A 334 17.02 31.47 33.92
C PRO A 334 16.29 30.21 34.43
N VAL A 335 16.38 29.11 33.67
CA VAL A 335 15.84 27.80 34.03
C VAL A 335 16.97 26.93 34.56
N SER A 336 16.70 26.14 35.60
CA SER A 336 17.70 25.28 36.24
C SER A 336 17.20 23.84 36.39
N GLY A 337 18.13 22.94 36.71
CA GLY A 337 17.84 21.53 36.98
C GLY A 337 17.09 20.84 35.82
N LEU A 338 15.97 20.19 36.17
CA LEU A 338 15.17 19.40 35.23
C LEU A 338 14.61 20.24 34.07
N ALA A 339 14.21 21.49 34.32
CA ALA A 339 13.68 22.36 33.28
C ALA A 339 14.75 22.74 32.24
N ALA A 340 15.97 23.02 32.70
CA ALA A 340 17.10 23.29 31.81
C ALA A 340 17.47 22.07 30.94
N TRP A 341 17.38 20.86 31.51
CA TRP A 341 17.59 19.62 30.77
C TRP A 341 16.48 19.35 29.74
N LEU A 342 15.20 19.45 30.13
CA LEU A 342 14.05 19.26 29.23
C LEU A 342 14.11 20.17 28.00
N LEU A 343 14.45 21.43 28.24
CA LEU A 343 14.55 22.48 27.22
C LEU A 343 15.88 22.44 26.44
N GLY A 344 16.88 21.70 26.92
CA GLY A 344 18.23 21.73 26.35
C GLY A 344 18.93 23.07 26.55
N ALA A 345 18.65 23.79 27.63
CA ALA A 345 19.15 25.13 27.94
C ALA A 345 20.60 25.14 28.49
N TYR A 346 21.21 23.99 28.75
CA TYR A 346 22.57 23.90 29.30
C TYR A 346 23.64 24.07 28.21
N GLY A 347 24.84 24.50 28.61
CA GLY A 347 25.99 24.65 27.70
C GLY A 347 25.70 25.56 26.49
N GLY A 348 24.91 26.62 26.67
CA GLY A 348 24.51 27.53 25.59
C GLY A 348 23.55 26.93 24.56
N GLY A 349 22.91 25.80 24.88
CA GLY A 349 22.01 25.07 23.98
C GLY A 349 22.71 24.31 22.86
N VAL A 350 24.04 24.43 22.77
CA VAL A 350 24.87 23.77 21.75
C VAL A 350 24.75 22.25 21.80
N PRO A 351 24.82 21.58 22.98
CA PRO A 351 24.69 20.11 23.02
C PRO A 351 23.34 19.61 22.49
N ALA A 352 22.24 20.29 22.83
CA ALA A 352 20.89 19.93 22.39
C ALA A 352 20.72 20.10 20.87
N VAL A 353 21.24 21.21 20.32
CA VAL A 353 21.25 21.48 18.88
C VAL A 353 22.07 20.42 18.14
N LEU A 354 23.30 20.16 18.59
CA LEU A 354 24.19 19.18 17.95
C LEU A 354 23.62 17.76 18.01
N ALA A 355 23.08 17.34 19.15
CA ALA A 355 22.43 16.03 19.28
C ALA A 355 21.24 15.88 18.31
N SER A 356 20.41 16.93 18.17
CA SER A 356 19.27 16.95 17.25
C SER A 356 19.69 16.90 15.79
N LEU A 357 20.67 17.71 15.40
CA LEU A 357 21.19 17.73 14.03
C LEU A 357 21.88 16.41 13.67
N ALA A 358 22.69 15.86 14.59
CA ALA A 358 23.33 14.56 14.41
C ALA A 358 22.29 13.44 14.29
N ALA A 359 21.26 13.42 15.14
CA ALA A 359 20.19 12.44 15.07
C ALA A 359 19.40 12.52 13.76
N VAL A 360 19.06 13.72 13.29
CA VAL A 360 18.35 13.91 12.01
C VAL A 360 19.23 13.49 10.83
N ALA A 361 20.50 13.89 10.81
CA ALA A 361 21.44 13.49 9.76
C ALA A 361 21.60 11.96 9.73
N PHE A 362 21.80 11.35 10.90
CA PHE A 362 21.91 9.91 11.05
C PHE A 362 20.63 9.18 10.63
N ALA A 363 19.45 9.71 10.96
CA ALA A 363 18.16 9.16 10.55
C ALA A 363 18.01 9.21 9.02
N CYS A 364 18.34 10.34 8.38
CA CYS A 364 18.31 10.47 6.92
C CYS A 364 19.26 9.48 6.25
N VAL A 365 20.51 9.39 6.72
CA VAL A 365 21.50 8.45 6.20
C VAL A 365 21.02 7.00 6.37
N THR A 366 20.44 6.66 7.52
CA THR A 366 19.92 5.33 7.81
C THR A 366 18.76 4.96 6.87
N ALA A 367 17.81 5.88 6.67
CA ALA A 367 16.69 5.68 5.76
C ALA A 367 17.14 5.53 4.30
N VAL A 368 18.04 6.41 3.84
CA VAL A 368 18.59 6.36 2.47
C VAL A 368 19.39 5.07 2.25
N ARG A 369 20.24 4.67 3.20
CA ARG A 369 20.98 3.40 3.10
C ARG A 369 20.05 2.20 3.08
N HIS A 370 18.99 2.20 3.87
CA HIS A 370 17.99 1.13 3.86
C HIS A 370 17.29 1.03 2.51
N ASP A 371 16.76 2.14 1.98
CA ASP A 371 16.06 2.15 0.69
C ASP A 371 16.99 1.79 -0.47
N LEU A 372 18.26 2.24 -0.47
CA LEU A 372 19.26 1.86 -1.46
C LEU A 372 19.63 0.36 -1.36
N ALA A 373 19.70 -0.19 -0.15
CA ALA A 373 19.97 -1.61 0.06
C ALA A 373 18.80 -2.47 -0.44
N VAL A 374 17.55 -2.05 -0.16
CA VAL A 374 16.35 -2.73 -0.66
C VAL A 374 16.25 -2.62 -2.19
N ASP A 375 16.43 -1.45 -2.78
CA ASP A 375 16.41 -1.29 -4.25
C ASP A 375 17.52 -2.11 -4.92
N GLY A 376 18.74 -2.10 -4.36
CA GLY A 376 19.84 -2.94 -4.81
C GLY A 376 19.53 -4.43 -4.72
N LEU A 377 18.92 -4.89 -3.62
CA LEU A 377 18.45 -6.26 -3.45
C LEU A 377 17.41 -6.61 -4.52
N LEU A 378 16.39 -5.78 -4.73
CA LEU A 378 15.34 -6.05 -5.72
C LEU A 378 15.92 -6.15 -7.15
N ARG A 379 16.84 -5.25 -7.52
CA ARG A 379 17.51 -5.25 -8.83
C ARG A 379 18.43 -6.45 -9.07
N THR A 380 19.00 -7.02 -8.02
CA THR A 380 20.00 -8.10 -8.14
C THR A 380 19.39 -9.48 -7.91
N THR A 381 18.37 -9.57 -7.07
CA THR A 381 17.82 -10.85 -6.59
C THR A 381 16.43 -11.17 -7.11
N MET A 382 15.62 -10.15 -7.38
CA MET A 382 14.19 -10.31 -7.74
C MET A 382 13.92 -10.15 -9.23
N THR A 383 14.96 -10.18 -10.08
CA THR A 383 14.76 -10.26 -11.53
C THR A 383 14.30 -11.66 -11.91
N ARG A 384 13.54 -11.78 -13.01
CA ARG A 384 13.02 -13.06 -13.52
C ARG A 384 14.13 -14.12 -13.70
N GLU A 385 15.32 -13.68 -14.11
CA GLU A 385 16.47 -14.57 -14.34
C GLU A 385 17.25 -14.92 -13.05
N ALA A 386 17.33 -13.99 -12.10
CA ALA A 386 18.11 -14.22 -10.87
C ALA A 386 17.31 -15.02 -9.83
N PHE A 387 16.01 -14.75 -9.70
CA PHE A 387 15.17 -15.29 -8.64
C PHE A 387 15.21 -16.82 -8.53
N PRO A 388 15.08 -17.61 -9.63
CA PRO A 388 15.15 -19.08 -9.54
C PRO A 388 16.53 -19.62 -9.17
N ARG A 389 17.60 -18.85 -9.42
CA ARG A 389 19.00 -19.25 -9.17
C ARG A 389 19.48 -18.87 -7.77
N GLN A 390 18.71 -18.05 -7.06
CA GLN A 390 19.08 -17.54 -5.75
C GLN A 390 18.87 -18.61 -4.67
N PRO A 391 19.80 -18.78 -3.73
CA PRO A 391 19.53 -19.57 -2.55
C PRO A 391 18.41 -18.89 -1.75
N ARG A 392 17.48 -19.69 -1.23
CA ARG A 392 16.41 -19.19 -0.35
C ARG A 392 17.03 -18.49 0.88
N PRO A 393 16.49 -17.36 1.35
CA PRO A 393 17.04 -16.65 2.51
C PRO A 393 17.14 -17.54 3.73
N THR A 394 18.26 -17.44 4.45
CA THR A 394 18.46 -18.15 5.71
C THR A 394 17.58 -17.54 6.79
N VAL A 395 16.86 -18.39 7.54
CA VAL A 395 15.97 -17.97 8.63
C VAL A 395 16.63 -18.13 10.00
N PRO A 396 16.17 -17.38 11.02
CA PRO A 396 16.60 -17.58 12.40
C PRO A 396 16.44 -19.03 12.86
N ARG A 397 17.39 -19.52 13.67
CA ARG A 397 17.48 -20.94 14.09
C ARG A 397 16.52 -21.32 15.23
N HIS A 398 15.37 -20.67 15.36
CA HIS A 398 14.38 -21.06 16.37
C HIS A 398 13.63 -22.32 15.92
N LYS A 399 13.50 -23.30 16.82
CA LYS A 399 12.87 -24.59 16.52
C LYS A 399 11.42 -24.40 16.02
N TRP A 400 10.63 -23.58 16.72
CA TRP A 400 9.23 -23.31 16.35
C TRP A 400 9.07 -22.75 14.93
N ILE A 401 10.01 -21.89 14.48
CA ILE A 401 10.01 -21.35 13.11
C ILE A 401 10.28 -22.47 12.09
N ALA A 402 11.23 -23.36 12.38
CA ALA A 402 11.56 -24.47 11.48
C ALA A 402 10.42 -25.49 11.38
N ASP A 403 9.80 -25.81 12.52
CA ASP A 403 8.65 -26.71 12.62
C ASP A 403 7.46 -26.11 11.84
N ARG A 404 7.16 -24.82 12.06
CA ARG A 404 6.09 -24.13 11.32
C ARG A 404 6.35 -24.01 9.82
N LEU A 405 7.59 -23.75 9.39
CA LEU A 405 7.92 -23.75 7.95
C LEU A 405 7.81 -25.13 7.29
N THR A 406 7.81 -26.20 8.09
CA THR A 406 7.55 -27.56 7.63
C THR A 406 6.04 -27.78 7.50
N ALA A 407 5.26 -27.41 8.52
CA ALA A 407 3.79 -27.41 8.47
C ALA A 407 3.24 -26.58 7.29
N ILE A 408 3.79 -25.39 7.02
CA ILE A 408 3.42 -24.56 5.85
C ILE A 408 3.68 -25.29 4.53
N ARG A 409 4.80 -26.03 4.43
CA ARG A 409 5.15 -26.79 3.22
C ARG A 409 4.23 -27.99 3.03
N GLU A 410 3.90 -28.68 4.12
CA GLU A 410 2.96 -29.79 4.12
C GLU A 410 1.57 -29.33 3.73
N ALA A 411 1.07 -28.24 4.31
CA ALA A 411 -0.20 -27.61 3.95
C ALA A 411 -0.28 -27.17 2.49
N GLN A 412 0.81 -26.58 1.96
CA GLN A 412 0.86 -26.15 0.56
C GLN A 412 0.71 -27.31 -0.44
N SER A 413 1.26 -28.49 -0.11
CA SER A 413 1.20 -29.68 -0.97
C SER A 413 0.09 -30.66 -0.59
N GLY A 414 -0.60 -30.40 0.52
CA GLY A 414 -1.61 -31.26 1.11
C GLY A 414 -2.96 -31.15 0.40
N ASN A 415 -3.81 -32.15 0.61
CA ASN A 415 -5.16 -32.26 0.05
C ASN A 415 -6.25 -31.81 1.03
N VAL A 416 -5.91 -31.30 2.22
CA VAL A 416 -6.88 -30.81 3.21
C VAL A 416 -6.82 -29.28 3.28
N THR A 417 -7.98 -28.63 3.32
CA THR A 417 -8.10 -27.22 3.68
C THR A 417 -9.07 -27.07 4.82
N VAL A 418 -8.51 -26.73 5.98
CA VAL A 418 -9.29 -26.38 7.17
C VAL A 418 -9.54 -24.88 7.13
N TYR A 419 -10.79 -24.46 7.14
CA TYR A 419 -11.18 -23.05 7.03
C TYR A 419 -11.81 -22.54 8.33
N SER A 420 -11.58 -21.25 8.61
CA SER A 420 -12.26 -20.53 9.70
C SER A 420 -13.48 -19.78 9.16
N GLY A 421 -14.55 -19.69 9.95
CA GLY A 421 -15.77 -18.98 9.60
C GLY A 421 -16.66 -19.72 8.59
N TYR A 422 -17.33 -18.96 7.70
CA TYR A 422 -18.39 -19.49 6.84
C TYR A 422 -17.90 -20.08 5.50
N SER A 423 -16.91 -19.45 4.86
CA SER A 423 -16.51 -19.81 3.49
C SER A 423 -15.44 -20.91 3.48
N PRO A 424 -15.67 -22.05 2.81
CA PRO A 424 -14.71 -23.14 2.76
C PRO A 424 -13.56 -22.91 1.77
N PHE A 425 -13.68 -21.90 0.90
CA PHE A 425 -12.77 -21.66 -0.23
C PHE A 425 -11.67 -20.64 0.09
N ILE A 426 -11.20 -20.58 1.34
CA ILE A 426 -10.10 -19.68 1.72
C ILE A 426 -8.84 -20.02 0.91
N GLY A 427 -8.22 -19.00 0.31
CA GLY A 427 -7.07 -19.14 -0.57
C GLY A 427 -7.41 -19.15 -2.05
N TYR A 428 -8.68 -19.08 -2.43
CA TYR A 428 -9.14 -19.10 -3.81
C TYR A 428 -9.92 -17.83 -4.22
N ALA A 429 -9.98 -16.81 -3.36
CA ALA A 429 -10.82 -15.61 -3.47
C ALA A 429 -12.33 -15.91 -3.37
N GLY A 430 -13.15 -14.85 -3.43
CA GLY A 430 -14.60 -14.97 -3.42
C GLY A 430 -15.14 -15.72 -4.64
N SER A 431 -16.28 -16.38 -4.47
CA SER A 431 -16.96 -17.09 -5.56
C SER A 431 -17.36 -16.12 -6.67
N SER A 432 -16.96 -16.44 -7.90
CA SER A 432 -17.33 -15.72 -9.12
C SER A 432 -18.71 -16.15 -9.61
N SER A 433 -18.97 -17.47 -9.62
CA SER A 433 -20.26 -18.05 -9.98
C SER A 433 -20.42 -19.44 -9.36
N LYS A 434 -21.65 -19.88 -9.15
CA LYS A 434 -21.95 -21.22 -8.62
C LYS A 434 -23.26 -21.77 -9.18
N TRP A 435 -23.35 -23.08 -9.36
CA TRP A 435 -24.58 -23.76 -9.76
C TRP A 435 -24.63 -25.20 -9.24
N SER A 436 -25.84 -25.75 -9.19
CA SER A 436 -26.07 -27.17 -8.86
C SER A 436 -27.02 -27.81 -9.87
N ILE A 437 -26.84 -29.12 -10.06
CA ILE A 437 -27.73 -29.98 -10.83
C ILE A 437 -28.08 -31.18 -9.94
N ALA A 438 -29.35 -31.58 -9.97
CA ALA A 438 -29.81 -32.84 -9.41
C ALA A 438 -30.38 -33.69 -10.55
N VAL A 439 -29.79 -34.86 -10.78
CA VAL A 439 -30.16 -35.78 -11.87
C VAL A 439 -30.71 -37.07 -11.27
N PRO A 440 -31.98 -37.45 -11.55
CA PRO A 440 -32.49 -38.75 -11.15
C PRO A 440 -31.79 -39.87 -11.94
N LEU A 441 -31.32 -40.90 -11.24
CA LEU A 441 -30.67 -42.07 -11.84
C LEU A 441 -31.73 -43.10 -12.24
N LEU A 442 -32.29 -42.91 -13.43
CA LEU A 442 -33.26 -43.81 -14.05
C LEU A 442 -32.57 -44.70 -15.11
N PRO A 443 -32.99 -45.96 -15.28
CA PRO A 443 -32.57 -46.77 -16.41
C PRO A 443 -32.94 -46.10 -17.73
N ALA A 444 -32.06 -46.17 -18.73
CA ALA A 444 -32.38 -45.69 -20.08
C ALA A 444 -33.42 -46.61 -20.75
N ASP A 445 -34.39 -46.03 -21.46
CA ASP A 445 -35.30 -46.80 -22.31
C ASP A 445 -34.55 -47.36 -23.53
N ASP A 446 -34.83 -48.63 -23.85
CA ASP A 446 -34.14 -49.39 -24.91
C ASP A 446 -34.69 -49.02 -26.30
N THR A 447 -34.63 -47.74 -26.66
CA THR A 447 -35.09 -47.25 -27.97
C THR A 447 -33.94 -47.28 -28.98
N GLY A 448 -33.66 -48.47 -29.53
CA GLY A 448 -33.13 -48.66 -30.90
C GLY A 448 -31.79 -47.99 -31.28
N GLY A 449 -30.91 -47.69 -30.32
CA GLY A 449 -29.60 -47.08 -30.59
C GLY A 449 -28.56 -48.07 -31.11
N VAL A 450 -27.64 -47.59 -31.97
CA VAL A 450 -26.60 -48.37 -32.69
C VAL A 450 -25.53 -49.01 -31.76
N LYS A 451 -25.49 -48.67 -30.47
CA LYS A 451 -24.57 -49.28 -29.48
C LYS A 451 -25.35 -50.19 -28.54
N ALA A 452 -24.86 -51.41 -28.35
CA ALA A 452 -25.39 -52.35 -27.35
C ALA A 452 -25.25 -51.71 -25.95
N ARG A 453 -26.37 -51.30 -25.36
CA ARG A 453 -26.43 -50.78 -23.99
C ARG A 453 -26.75 -51.94 -23.04
N PRO A 454 -26.24 -51.91 -21.79
CA PRO A 454 -26.63 -52.90 -20.81
C PRO A 454 -28.12 -52.74 -20.46
N ALA A 455 -28.88 -53.85 -20.49
CA ALA A 455 -30.32 -53.86 -20.19
C ALA A 455 -30.66 -53.52 -18.73
N VAL A 456 -29.66 -53.58 -17.83
CA VAL A 456 -29.74 -53.15 -16.44
C VAL A 456 -28.59 -52.17 -16.19
N PRO A 457 -28.85 -50.97 -15.63
CA PRO A 457 -27.80 -50.00 -15.37
C PRO A 457 -26.74 -50.57 -14.43
N GLU A 458 -25.47 -50.37 -14.77
CA GLU A 458 -24.38 -50.81 -13.92
C GLU A 458 -24.27 -49.87 -12.70
N PRO A 459 -24.28 -50.39 -11.46
CA PRO A 459 -24.10 -49.56 -10.28
C PRO A 459 -22.71 -48.93 -10.28
N PHE A 460 -22.59 -47.72 -9.71
CA PHE A 460 -21.33 -47.02 -9.56
C PHE A 460 -21.27 -46.29 -8.22
N THR A 461 -20.06 -46.03 -7.74
CA THR A 461 -19.79 -45.20 -6.56
C THR A 461 -19.47 -43.77 -6.96
N ALA A 462 -19.65 -42.81 -6.03
CA ALA A 462 -19.25 -41.43 -6.29
C ALA A 462 -17.74 -41.32 -6.61
N THR A 463 -16.92 -42.20 -6.02
CA THR A 463 -15.48 -42.32 -6.30
C THR A 463 -15.22 -42.70 -7.76
N ASP A 464 -15.92 -43.69 -8.31
CA ASP A 464 -15.78 -44.10 -9.72
C ASP A 464 -16.05 -42.92 -10.67
N LEU A 465 -17.04 -42.10 -10.34
CA LEU A 465 -17.39 -40.90 -11.12
C LEU A 465 -16.31 -39.81 -11.00
N VAL A 466 -15.84 -39.53 -9.78
CA VAL A 466 -14.75 -38.57 -9.54
C VAL A 466 -13.50 -38.98 -10.31
N ASP A 467 -13.12 -40.26 -10.26
CA ASP A 467 -11.96 -40.80 -10.97
C ASP A 467 -12.12 -40.67 -12.48
N HIS A 468 -13.30 -40.99 -13.02
CA HIS A 468 -13.59 -40.83 -14.45
C HIS A 468 -13.48 -39.37 -14.90
N VAL A 469 -14.06 -38.43 -14.14
CA VAL A 469 -14.00 -36.99 -14.45
C VAL A 469 -12.56 -36.49 -14.34
N ARG A 470 -11.83 -36.88 -13.29
CA ARG A 470 -10.42 -36.53 -13.06
C ARG A 470 -9.56 -36.98 -14.24
N GLU A 471 -9.70 -38.24 -14.66
CA GLU A 471 -8.96 -38.78 -15.78
C GLU A 471 -9.32 -38.07 -17.08
N ARG A 472 -10.61 -37.84 -17.34
CA ARG A 472 -11.05 -37.13 -18.55
C ARG A 472 -10.49 -35.72 -18.63
N LEU A 473 -10.46 -34.98 -17.53
CA LEU A 473 -9.90 -33.63 -17.47
C LEU A 473 -8.37 -33.64 -17.68
N ARG A 474 -7.66 -34.63 -17.14
CA ARG A 474 -6.22 -34.83 -17.39
C ARG A 474 -5.94 -35.18 -18.84
N THR A 475 -6.68 -36.12 -19.42
CA THR A 475 -6.55 -36.48 -20.84
C THR A 475 -6.82 -35.30 -21.77
N VAL A 476 -7.79 -34.43 -21.43
CA VAL A 476 -8.06 -33.21 -22.22
C VAL A 476 -6.88 -32.24 -22.15
N ALA A 477 -6.23 -32.10 -21.00
CA ALA A 477 -5.01 -31.31 -20.87
C ALA A 477 -3.84 -31.91 -21.69
N GLU A 478 -3.72 -33.24 -21.75
CA GLU A 478 -2.66 -33.95 -22.48
C GLU A 478 -2.91 -34.06 -24.00
N ARG A 479 -4.16 -34.08 -24.48
CA ARG A 479 -4.45 -34.17 -25.94
C ARG A 479 -4.30 -32.83 -26.66
N GLY A 480 -4.36 -31.71 -25.94
CA GLY A 480 -3.95 -30.40 -26.48
C GLY A 480 -2.45 -30.31 -26.87
N THR A 481 -1.69 -31.39 -26.66
CA THR A 481 -0.26 -31.50 -26.99
C THR A 481 0.01 -32.12 -28.37
N GLU A 482 -0.93 -32.86 -28.97
CA GLU A 482 -0.69 -33.61 -30.22
C GLU A 482 -1.36 -32.99 -31.47
N ASP A 483 -2.56 -32.43 -31.33
CA ASP A 483 -3.26 -31.77 -32.44
C ASP A 483 -2.80 -30.31 -32.57
N GLY A 484 -1.78 -30.09 -33.41
CA GLY A 484 -1.23 -28.76 -33.77
C GLY A 484 -2.19 -27.81 -34.52
N ALA A 485 -3.49 -27.89 -34.26
CA ALA A 485 -4.47 -26.93 -34.76
C ALA A 485 -4.47 -25.69 -33.86
N ALA A 486 -4.15 -24.54 -34.46
CA ALA A 486 -4.10 -23.23 -33.83
C ALA A 486 -5.50 -22.73 -33.38
N ASP A 487 -6.06 -23.33 -32.34
CA ASP A 487 -7.14 -22.74 -31.55
C ASP A 487 -6.55 -22.26 -30.22
N ASP A 488 -6.44 -20.94 -30.03
CA ASP A 488 -5.74 -20.26 -28.93
C ASP A 488 -6.17 -20.69 -27.51
N GLY A 489 -7.25 -21.47 -27.36
CA GLY A 489 -7.72 -21.99 -26.07
C GLY A 489 -7.16 -23.37 -25.67
N ALA A 490 -6.66 -24.17 -26.62
CA ALA A 490 -6.12 -25.50 -26.34
C ALA A 490 -4.70 -25.45 -25.76
N ASP A 491 -3.94 -24.40 -26.07
CA ASP A 491 -2.58 -24.17 -25.55
C ASP A 491 -2.59 -23.83 -24.04
N THR A 492 -3.68 -23.24 -23.54
CA THR A 492 -3.78 -22.75 -22.15
C THR A 492 -4.13 -23.83 -21.12
N LEU A 493 -4.85 -24.88 -21.54
CA LEU A 493 -5.15 -26.04 -20.68
C LEU A 493 -3.92 -26.93 -20.40
N ARG A 494 -2.77 -26.66 -21.05
CA ARG A 494 -1.49 -27.38 -20.82
C ARG A 494 -0.96 -27.25 -19.39
N SER A 495 -1.43 -26.26 -18.64
CA SER A 495 -1.04 -25.99 -17.24
C SER A 495 -2.12 -26.35 -16.21
N LEU A 496 -3.18 -27.04 -16.64
CA LEU A 496 -4.28 -27.45 -15.79
C LEU A 496 -3.80 -28.40 -14.68
N TYR A 497 -4.11 -28.05 -13.44
CA TYR A 497 -3.78 -28.83 -12.25
C TYR A 497 -5.07 -29.34 -11.62
N VAL A 498 -5.19 -30.67 -11.52
CA VAL A 498 -6.35 -31.35 -10.91
C VAL A 498 -5.91 -32.01 -9.61
N GLU A 499 -6.49 -31.57 -8.50
CA GLU A 499 -6.23 -32.11 -7.17
C GLU A 499 -7.51 -32.48 -6.44
N ASP A 500 -7.40 -33.45 -5.54
CA ASP A 500 -8.43 -33.73 -4.55
C ASP A 500 -8.28 -32.76 -3.40
N ARG A 501 -9.39 -32.15 -3.00
CA ARG A 501 -9.42 -31.15 -1.94
C ARG A 501 -10.54 -31.45 -0.95
N VAL A 502 -10.18 -31.81 0.27
CA VAL A 502 -11.09 -32.00 1.39
C VAL A 502 -11.22 -30.69 2.15
N LEU A 503 -12.40 -30.09 2.08
CA LEU A 503 -12.73 -28.86 2.79
C LEU A 503 -13.43 -29.20 4.10
N VAL A 504 -12.93 -28.66 5.22
CA VAL A 504 -13.47 -28.93 6.56
C VAL A 504 -13.44 -27.68 7.44
N SER A 505 -14.51 -27.49 8.22
CA SER A 505 -14.59 -26.37 9.17
C SER A 505 -13.66 -26.58 10.36
N GLY A 506 -12.86 -25.57 10.70
CA GLY A 506 -11.90 -25.62 11.80
C GLY A 506 -12.51 -25.80 13.19
N THR A 507 -13.78 -25.47 13.37
CA THR A 507 -14.52 -25.69 14.62
C THR A 507 -15.15 -27.08 14.70
N ALA A 508 -15.13 -27.86 13.61
CA ALA A 508 -15.77 -29.17 13.53
C ALA A 508 -14.77 -30.34 13.62
N ILE A 509 -13.46 -30.06 13.72
CA ILE A 509 -12.41 -31.09 13.68
C ILE A 509 -11.91 -31.53 15.07
N GLY A 510 -12.29 -30.86 16.15
CA GLY A 510 -11.69 -31.07 17.49
C GLY A 510 -11.71 -32.53 17.95
N ASP A 511 -12.81 -33.25 17.69
CA ASP A 511 -13.00 -34.66 18.09
C ASP A 511 -12.64 -35.67 16.99
N ASP A 512 -12.24 -35.22 15.80
CA ASP A 512 -11.97 -36.10 14.65
C ASP A 512 -10.47 -36.41 14.55
N GLU A 513 -10.08 -37.59 15.03
CA GLU A 513 -8.68 -38.07 15.05
C GLU A 513 -8.00 -38.02 13.67
N ARG A 514 -8.76 -38.04 12.57
CA ARG A 514 -8.23 -37.91 11.20
C ARG A 514 -7.52 -36.56 10.98
N PHE A 515 -7.95 -35.52 11.68
CA PHE A 515 -7.43 -34.16 11.52
C PHE A 515 -6.57 -33.70 12.70
N THR A 516 -6.66 -34.36 13.86
CA THR A 516 -5.96 -33.98 15.12
C THR A 516 -4.78 -34.88 15.50
N SER A 517 -4.57 -36.01 14.82
CA SER A 517 -3.48 -36.98 15.11
C SER A 517 -2.05 -36.52 14.73
N GLY A 518 -1.86 -35.24 14.38
CA GLY A 518 -0.56 -34.69 14.00
C GLY A 518 0.41 -34.53 15.18
N THR A 519 1.72 -34.51 14.90
CA THR A 519 2.78 -34.25 15.89
C THR A 519 2.94 -32.77 16.26
N GLY A 520 2.19 -31.88 15.60
CA GLY A 520 2.21 -30.43 15.80
C GLY A 520 0.86 -29.87 16.25
N LEU A 521 0.83 -28.56 16.54
CA LEU A 521 -0.39 -27.86 16.96
C LEU A 521 -1.37 -27.62 15.81
N ALA A 522 -0.88 -27.59 14.57
CA ALA A 522 -1.71 -27.39 13.39
C ALA A 522 -2.40 -28.70 12.99
N PRO A 523 -3.62 -28.63 12.43
CA PRO A 523 -4.32 -29.81 11.94
C PRO A 523 -3.59 -30.46 10.75
N VAL A 524 -3.87 -31.74 10.54
CA VAL A 524 -3.27 -32.55 9.48
C VAL A 524 -3.56 -31.95 8.10
N ALA A 525 -2.49 -31.70 7.34
CA ALA A 525 -2.57 -31.12 5.99
C ALA A 525 -2.90 -32.14 4.90
N ARG A 526 -2.72 -33.44 5.17
CA ARG A 526 -2.85 -34.50 4.17
C ARG A 526 -3.59 -35.72 4.72
N LEU A 527 -4.66 -36.12 4.05
CA LEU A 527 -5.32 -37.40 4.24
C LEU A 527 -4.85 -38.43 3.21
N SER A 528 -4.85 -39.69 3.62
CA SER A 528 -4.54 -40.81 2.73
C SER A 528 -5.64 -41.01 1.67
N PRO A 529 -5.33 -41.56 0.47
CA PRO A 529 -6.34 -41.87 -0.54
C PRO A 529 -7.58 -42.63 -0.01
N PRO A 530 -7.46 -43.72 0.78
CA PRO A 530 -8.64 -44.44 1.28
C PRO A 530 -9.46 -43.65 2.31
N GLU A 531 -8.89 -42.63 2.95
CA GLU A 531 -9.67 -41.70 3.78
C GLU A 531 -10.47 -40.71 2.93
N VAL A 532 -9.87 -40.24 1.84
CA VAL A 532 -10.55 -39.38 0.86
C VAL A 532 -11.72 -40.13 0.22
N ASP A 533 -11.51 -41.36 -0.25
CA ASP A 533 -12.56 -42.18 -0.87
C ASP A 533 -13.75 -42.39 0.07
N ARG A 534 -13.49 -42.67 1.35
CA ARG A 534 -14.55 -42.76 2.38
C ARG A 534 -15.35 -41.46 2.54
N ILE A 535 -14.70 -40.30 2.40
CA ILE A 535 -15.36 -38.99 2.45
C ILE A 535 -16.19 -38.75 1.19
N VAL A 536 -15.70 -39.17 0.01
CA VAL A 536 -16.44 -39.09 -1.26
C VAL A 536 -17.72 -39.93 -1.21
N GLU A 537 -17.61 -41.17 -0.74
CA GLU A 537 -18.75 -42.09 -0.65
C GLU A 537 -19.79 -41.66 0.39
N ARG A 538 -19.34 -41.11 1.51
CA ARG A 538 -20.19 -40.75 2.65
C ARG A 538 -19.85 -39.34 3.15
N PRO A 539 -20.31 -38.28 2.47
CA PRO A 539 -20.11 -36.91 2.92
C PRO A 539 -20.86 -36.69 4.24
N ALA A 540 -20.12 -36.61 5.35
CA ALA A 540 -20.68 -36.46 6.70
C ALA A 540 -20.42 -35.05 7.26
N GLY A 541 -21.41 -34.51 7.98
CA GLY A 541 -21.25 -33.28 8.77
C GLY A 541 -20.70 -32.10 7.96
N ALA A 542 -19.61 -31.51 8.44
CA ALA A 542 -18.93 -30.35 7.86
C ALA A 542 -17.73 -30.68 6.94
N VAL A 543 -17.51 -31.95 6.59
CA VAL A 543 -16.40 -32.41 5.74
C VAL A 543 -16.92 -32.66 4.33
N ARG A 544 -16.33 -32.02 3.31
CA ARG A 544 -16.72 -32.22 1.90
C ARG A 544 -15.49 -32.37 1.01
N HIS A 545 -15.46 -33.43 0.22
CA HIS A 545 -14.51 -33.57 -0.88
C HIS A 545 -14.96 -32.73 -2.08
N HIS A 546 -14.02 -32.03 -2.69
CA HIS A 546 -14.16 -31.38 -3.98
C HIS A 546 -13.00 -31.82 -4.87
N LEU A 547 -13.30 -32.10 -6.14
CA LEU A 547 -12.28 -32.17 -7.18
C LEU A 547 -11.99 -30.73 -7.62
N ALA A 548 -10.81 -30.22 -7.28
CA ALA A 548 -10.41 -28.86 -7.57
C ALA A 548 -9.56 -28.81 -8.84
N VAL A 549 -9.94 -27.93 -9.76
CA VAL A 549 -9.27 -27.72 -11.04
C VAL A 549 -8.74 -26.30 -11.06
N HIS A 550 -7.41 -26.14 -11.08
CA HIS A 550 -6.74 -24.85 -11.14
C HIS A 550 -6.08 -24.67 -12.50
N VAL A 551 -6.29 -23.51 -13.13
CA VAL A 551 -5.63 -23.20 -14.41
C VAL A 551 -4.89 -21.88 -14.26
N PRO A 552 -3.56 -21.89 -14.02
CA PRO A 552 -2.79 -20.66 -13.88
C PRO A 552 -2.68 -19.96 -15.24
N LEU A 553 -3.29 -18.79 -15.34
CA LEU A 553 -3.24 -17.90 -16.49
C LEU A 553 -2.28 -16.74 -16.20
N TRP A 554 -1.72 -16.15 -17.26
CA TRP A 554 -0.83 -15.00 -17.13
C TRP A 554 0.28 -15.30 -16.11
N GLY A 555 1.00 -16.42 -16.27
CA GLY A 555 2.09 -16.83 -15.37
C GLY A 555 1.69 -17.01 -13.90
N GLY A 556 0.42 -17.33 -13.63
CA GLY A 556 -0.16 -17.48 -12.29
C GLY A 556 -0.75 -16.20 -11.70
N ASP A 557 -0.61 -15.06 -12.39
CA ASP A 557 -1.16 -13.79 -11.91
C ASP A 557 -2.70 -13.86 -11.84
N VAL A 558 -3.34 -14.66 -12.69
CA VAL A 558 -4.77 -14.96 -12.58
C VAL A 558 -4.97 -16.47 -12.55
N VAL A 559 -5.66 -16.99 -11.53
CA VAL A 559 -5.89 -18.43 -11.39
C VAL A 559 -7.39 -18.71 -11.22
N PRO A 560 -8.14 -18.94 -12.31
CA PRO A 560 -9.45 -19.57 -12.24
C PRO A 560 -9.34 -20.96 -11.61
N SER A 561 -10.25 -21.22 -10.68
CA SER A 561 -10.37 -22.45 -9.90
C SER A 561 -11.81 -22.93 -9.96
N VAL A 562 -12.03 -24.16 -10.41
CA VAL A 562 -13.35 -24.79 -10.47
C VAL A 562 -13.38 -25.93 -9.45
N PHE A 563 -14.33 -25.87 -8.52
CA PHE A 563 -14.53 -26.90 -7.50
C PHE A 563 -15.76 -27.72 -7.85
N LEU A 564 -15.57 -29.02 -8.00
CA LEU A 564 -16.63 -29.96 -8.36
C LEU A 564 -16.90 -30.88 -7.18
N HIS A 565 -18.12 -30.85 -6.66
CA HIS A 565 -18.58 -31.78 -5.64
C HIS A 565 -19.63 -32.72 -6.23
N PHE A 566 -19.39 -34.02 -6.08
CA PHE A 566 -20.28 -35.08 -6.51
C PHE A 566 -20.81 -35.82 -5.29
N SER A 567 -22.12 -36.05 -5.23
CA SER A 567 -22.72 -36.93 -4.22
C SER A 567 -23.87 -37.71 -4.83
N ALA A 568 -23.89 -39.03 -4.64
CA ALA A 568 -24.98 -39.91 -5.06
C ALA A 568 -25.78 -40.34 -3.83
N ALA A 569 -27.03 -39.86 -3.72
CA ALA A 569 -27.91 -40.19 -2.60
C ALA A 569 -29.34 -40.44 -3.09
N GLY A 570 -30.01 -41.48 -2.56
CA GLY A 570 -31.43 -41.73 -2.86
C GLY A 570 -31.74 -41.87 -4.36
N ARG A 571 -30.89 -42.57 -5.13
CA ARG A 571 -30.97 -42.69 -6.60
C ARG A 571 -30.93 -41.35 -7.35
N THR A 572 -30.39 -40.31 -6.75
CA THR A 572 -30.18 -39.01 -7.37
C THR A 572 -28.70 -38.66 -7.32
N LEU A 573 -28.15 -38.20 -8.43
CA LEU A 573 -26.81 -37.64 -8.50
C LEU A 573 -26.89 -36.12 -8.33
N HIS A 574 -26.21 -35.60 -7.33
CA HIS A 574 -26.01 -34.17 -7.15
C HIS A 574 -24.61 -33.78 -7.61
N LEU A 575 -24.56 -32.74 -8.43
CA LEU A 575 -23.34 -32.05 -8.83
C LEU A 575 -23.43 -30.60 -8.36
N HIS A 576 -22.45 -30.15 -7.58
CA HIS A 576 -22.27 -28.75 -7.23
C HIS A 576 -20.96 -28.24 -7.86
N CYS A 577 -21.04 -27.08 -8.50
CA CYS A 577 -19.90 -26.42 -9.14
C CYS A 577 -19.74 -25.03 -8.56
N ASP A 578 -18.60 -24.76 -7.93
CA ASP A 578 -18.21 -23.43 -7.45
C ASP A 578 -17.00 -22.93 -8.22
N ASN A 579 -17.15 -21.79 -8.89
CA ASN A 579 -16.08 -21.14 -9.63
C ASN A 579 -15.52 -19.99 -8.83
N HIS A 580 -14.20 -19.98 -8.69
CA HIS A 580 -13.42 -19.01 -7.94
C HIS A 580 -12.32 -18.45 -8.84
N VAL A 581 -12.00 -17.17 -8.72
CA VAL A 581 -10.94 -16.55 -9.53
C VAL A 581 -10.03 -15.75 -8.63
N LEU A 582 -8.80 -16.25 -8.45
CA LEU A 582 -7.73 -15.44 -7.88
C LEU A 582 -7.30 -14.42 -8.92
N GLY A 583 -7.64 -13.16 -8.69
CA GLY A 583 -7.25 -12.04 -9.54
C GLY A 583 -5.75 -11.69 -9.47
N PRO A 584 -5.32 -10.69 -10.26
CA PRO A 584 -3.93 -10.27 -10.33
C PRO A 584 -3.39 -9.84 -8.96
N VAL A 585 -2.11 -10.08 -8.75
CA VAL A 585 -1.37 -9.53 -7.61
C VAL A 585 -1.38 -8.00 -7.72
N ARG A 586 -1.41 -7.27 -6.60
CA ARG A 586 -1.36 -5.79 -6.60
C ARG A 586 -0.31 -5.22 -7.56
N ALA A 587 -0.70 -4.22 -8.36
CA ALA A 587 0.18 -3.55 -9.32
C ALA A 587 1.49 -3.01 -8.69
N ASP A 588 1.43 -2.62 -7.42
CA ASP A 588 2.59 -2.12 -6.67
C ASP A 588 3.71 -3.17 -6.50
N TYR A 589 3.37 -4.46 -6.51
CA TYR A 589 4.32 -5.55 -6.32
C TYR A 589 5.04 -5.91 -7.64
N HIS A 590 4.46 -5.52 -8.78
CA HIS A 590 5.08 -5.62 -10.11
C HIS A 590 6.17 -4.55 -10.34
N VAL A 591 6.47 -3.71 -9.33
CA VAL A 591 7.50 -2.67 -9.41
C VAL A 591 8.85 -3.23 -9.84
N VAL A 592 9.17 -4.47 -9.45
CA VAL A 592 10.44 -5.13 -9.75
C VAL A 592 10.69 -5.27 -11.25
N ASP A 593 9.66 -5.45 -12.07
CA ASP A 593 9.83 -5.59 -13.52
C ASP A 593 10.24 -4.28 -14.18
N ARG A 594 9.96 -3.16 -13.51
CA ARG A 594 10.40 -1.82 -13.92
C ARG A 594 11.83 -1.52 -13.47
N LEU A 595 12.39 -2.31 -12.55
CA LEU A 595 13.75 -2.13 -12.01
C LEU A 595 14.78 -2.86 -12.89
N ARG A 596 14.95 -2.43 -14.15
CA ARG A 596 16.02 -2.96 -15.02
C ARG A 596 17.31 -2.16 -14.92
N GLY A 597 18.43 -2.88 -14.99
CA GLY A 597 19.77 -2.33 -15.01
C GLY A 597 20.24 -1.73 -13.68
N GLY A 598 21.46 -1.20 -13.70
CA GLY A 598 22.05 -0.50 -12.57
C GLY A 598 21.24 0.73 -12.16
N LEU A 599 21.41 1.15 -10.91
CA LEU A 599 20.73 2.33 -10.38
C LEU A 599 21.23 3.59 -11.09
N SER A 600 20.42 4.17 -11.98
CA SER A 600 20.75 5.43 -12.65
C SER A 600 20.78 6.60 -11.67
N ASP A 601 21.54 7.65 -11.99
CA ASP A 601 21.62 8.85 -11.14
C ASP A 601 20.24 9.49 -10.92
N ASP A 602 19.38 9.44 -11.93
CA ASP A 602 18.01 9.94 -11.86
C ASP A 602 17.15 9.11 -10.90
N ALA A 603 17.26 7.78 -10.96
CA ALA A 603 16.58 6.88 -10.03
C ALA A 603 17.12 7.03 -8.60
N ARG A 604 18.44 7.17 -8.43
CA ARG A 604 19.08 7.42 -7.13
C ARG A 604 18.56 8.71 -6.49
N ARG A 605 18.39 9.78 -7.27
CA ARG A 605 17.81 11.04 -6.76
C ARG A 605 16.34 10.88 -6.36
N GLY A 606 15.57 10.14 -7.14
CA GLY A 606 14.19 9.78 -6.80
C GLY A 606 14.07 9.03 -5.49
N LEU A 607 14.90 8.00 -5.31
CA LEU A 607 15.00 7.23 -4.07
C LEU A 607 15.40 8.11 -2.91
N LEU A 608 16.41 8.98 -3.07
CA LEU A 608 16.84 9.92 -2.04
C LEU A 608 15.68 10.82 -1.57
N ILE A 609 14.93 11.42 -2.50
CA ILE A 609 13.79 12.29 -2.17
C ILE A 609 12.68 11.49 -1.48
N THR A 610 12.41 10.28 -1.95
CA THR A 610 11.39 9.40 -1.36
C THR A 610 11.79 8.98 0.06
N ALA A 611 13.03 8.53 0.26
CA ALA A 611 13.60 8.15 1.55
C ALA A 611 13.54 9.31 2.56
N LEU A 612 13.97 10.51 2.15
CA LEU A 612 13.91 11.72 2.97
C LEU A 612 12.47 12.05 3.39
N SER A 613 11.49 11.88 2.49
CA SER A 613 10.08 12.14 2.79
C SER A 613 9.46 11.14 3.78
N ARG A 614 9.96 9.89 3.79
CA ARG A 614 9.51 8.80 4.68
C ARG A 614 10.26 8.77 6.02
N THR A 615 11.41 9.45 6.12
CA THR A 615 12.26 9.45 7.32
C THR A 615 11.55 9.99 8.55
N GLY A 616 10.77 11.08 8.44
CA GLY A 616 10.06 11.69 9.57
C GLY A 616 9.09 10.74 10.28
N PRO A 617 8.09 10.18 9.57
CA PRO A 617 7.19 9.18 10.14
C PRO A 617 7.92 7.94 10.69
N ALA A 618 8.96 7.46 9.98
CA ALA A 618 9.75 6.32 10.44
C ALA A 618 10.51 6.63 11.74
N PHE A 619 11.12 7.81 11.87
CA PHE A 619 11.82 8.25 13.07
C PHE A 619 10.89 8.37 14.28
N LEU A 620 9.68 8.88 14.09
CA LEU A 620 8.67 8.98 15.16
C LEU A 620 8.18 7.60 15.62
N ALA A 621 7.94 6.69 14.67
CA ALA A 621 7.43 5.35 14.96
C ALA A 621 8.52 4.38 15.44
N ALA A 622 9.80 4.68 15.20
CA ALA A 622 10.95 3.83 15.49
C ALA A 622 10.96 3.24 16.92
N PRO A 623 10.87 4.03 18.01
CA PRO A 623 10.92 3.47 19.37
C PRO A 623 9.79 2.45 19.62
N PHE A 624 8.57 2.75 19.15
CA PHE A 624 7.44 1.83 19.29
C PHE A 624 7.62 0.55 18.46
N ARG A 625 8.15 0.66 17.24
CA ARG A 625 8.45 -0.49 16.37
C ARG A 625 9.58 -1.35 16.95
N ALA A 626 10.62 -0.74 17.48
CA ALA A 626 11.72 -1.43 18.17
C ALA A 626 11.22 -2.17 19.42
N VAL A 627 10.37 -1.55 20.24
CA VAL A 627 9.76 -2.22 21.40
C VAL A 627 8.81 -3.34 20.98
N ARG A 628 7.97 -3.13 19.96
CA ARG A 628 7.08 -4.17 19.40
C ARG A 628 7.87 -5.40 18.92
N HIS A 629 9.03 -5.16 18.31
CA HIS A 629 9.93 -6.22 17.88
C HIS A 629 10.64 -6.89 19.06
N ALA A 630 11.21 -6.13 20.00
CA ALA A 630 11.87 -6.70 21.18
C ALA A 630 10.92 -7.56 22.02
N ARG A 631 9.62 -7.21 22.05
CA ARG A 631 8.56 -7.97 22.69
C ARG A 631 7.95 -9.05 21.80
N PHE A 632 8.44 -9.28 20.58
CA PHE A 632 7.84 -10.24 19.66
C PHE A 632 7.86 -11.66 20.23
N GLU A 633 9.02 -12.15 20.65
CA GLU A 633 9.14 -13.49 21.24
C GLU A 633 8.30 -13.65 22.50
N THR A 634 8.30 -12.64 23.39
CA THR A 634 7.46 -12.67 24.61
C THR A 634 5.97 -12.65 24.28
N ARG A 635 5.55 -11.87 23.28
CA ARG A 635 4.14 -11.82 22.84
C ARG A 635 3.74 -13.12 22.16
N HIS A 636 4.60 -13.67 21.32
CA HIS A 636 4.38 -14.96 20.67
C HIS A 636 4.24 -16.05 21.73
N HIS A 637 5.18 -16.16 22.68
CA HIS A 637 5.09 -17.13 23.76
C HIS A 637 3.81 -16.97 24.60
N ARG A 638 3.45 -15.74 25.00
CA ARG A 638 2.19 -15.48 25.72
C ARG A 638 0.97 -15.88 24.90
N ARG A 639 0.93 -15.50 23.63
CA ARG A 639 -0.15 -15.87 22.71
C ARG A 639 -0.25 -17.39 22.61
N THR A 640 0.85 -18.10 22.36
CA THR A 640 0.85 -19.56 22.28
C THR A 640 0.35 -20.20 23.57
N MET A 641 0.72 -19.69 24.75
CA MET A 641 0.18 -20.19 26.03
C MET A 641 -1.33 -19.91 26.18
N ASP A 642 -1.79 -18.74 25.76
CA ASP A 642 -3.21 -18.39 25.79
C ASP A 642 -4.02 -19.27 24.80
N GLU A 643 -3.49 -19.54 23.60
CA GLU A 643 -4.11 -20.43 22.60
C GLU A 643 -4.15 -21.88 23.12
N LEU A 644 -3.08 -22.40 23.72
CA LEU A 644 -3.09 -23.74 24.34
C LEU A 644 -4.15 -23.85 25.44
N LYS A 645 -4.27 -22.82 26.28
CA LYS A 645 -5.31 -22.77 27.31
C LYS A 645 -6.71 -22.69 26.69
N ALA A 646 -6.88 -21.97 25.60
CA ALA A 646 -8.15 -21.92 24.87
C ALA A 646 -8.48 -23.30 24.25
N MET A 647 -7.50 -24.00 23.68
CA MET A 647 -7.67 -25.37 23.17
C MET A 647 -8.10 -26.36 24.27
N GLU A 648 -7.60 -26.20 25.49
CA GLU A 648 -8.00 -27.04 26.64
C GLU A 648 -9.40 -26.71 27.17
N GLN A 649 -9.84 -25.45 27.07
CA GLN A 649 -11.06 -24.96 27.71
C GLN A 649 -12.27 -24.86 26.78
N ASP A 650 -12.04 -24.64 25.49
CA ASP A 650 -13.07 -24.47 24.47
C ASP A 650 -13.15 -25.71 23.58
N PRO A 651 -14.19 -26.54 23.70
CA PRO A 651 -14.36 -27.71 22.84
C PRO A 651 -14.64 -27.34 21.37
N VAL A 652 -14.97 -26.07 21.08
CA VAL A 652 -15.25 -25.56 19.72
C VAL A 652 -14.10 -24.68 19.22
N PHE A 653 -12.88 -24.90 19.73
CA PHE A 653 -11.69 -24.16 19.30
C PHE A 653 -11.50 -24.25 17.78
N ASP A 654 -11.27 -23.08 17.15
CA ASP A 654 -11.17 -22.97 15.70
C ASP A 654 -9.74 -23.15 15.20
N PHE A 655 -9.48 -24.31 14.60
CA PHE A 655 -8.20 -24.63 13.95
C PHE A 655 -8.10 -24.12 12.50
N GLY A 656 -9.13 -23.43 12.01
CA GLY A 656 -9.26 -23.05 10.61
C GLY A 656 -8.25 -21.98 10.18
N ALA A 657 -7.85 -22.04 8.91
CA ALA A 657 -7.06 -20.99 8.31
C ALA A 657 -7.88 -19.69 8.29
N ARG A 658 -7.29 -18.62 8.83
CA ARG A 658 -7.92 -17.29 8.91
C ARG A 658 -7.52 -16.36 7.77
N VAL A 659 -6.34 -16.57 7.20
CA VAL A 659 -5.81 -15.75 6.11
C VAL A 659 -5.10 -16.57 5.05
N SER A 660 -5.19 -16.10 3.81
CA SER A 660 -4.36 -16.57 2.70
C SER A 660 -3.38 -15.51 2.25
N VAL A 661 -2.12 -15.91 2.06
CA VAL A 661 -1.05 -15.05 1.55
C VAL A 661 -1.40 -14.52 0.15
N ARG A 662 -1.97 -15.36 -0.70
CA ARG A 662 -2.34 -14.98 -2.07
C ARG A 662 -3.51 -14.00 -2.10
N GLU A 663 -4.48 -14.17 -1.20
CA GLU A 663 -5.64 -13.27 -1.09
C GLU A 663 -5.27 -11.90 -0.51
N MET A 664 -4.37 -11.86 0.49
CA MET A 664 -3.85 -10.60 1.04
C MET A 664 -3.14 -9.72 0.00
N ALA A 665 -2.70 -10.32 -1.10
CA ALA A 665 -1.99 -9.67 -2.18
C ALA A 665 -2.84 -9.39 -3.43
N LEU A 666 -4.16 -9.66 -3.39
CA LEU A 666 -5.06 -9.39 -4.51
C LEU A 666 -5.13 -7.91 -4.83
N SER A 667 -5.06 -7.60 -6.12
CA SER A 667 -5.38 -6.29 -6.66
C SER A 667 -6.90 -6.05 -6.57
N PRO A 668 -7.36 -4.84 -6.21
CA PRO A 668 -8.78 -4.51 -6.29
C PRO A 668 -9.30 -4.50 -7.74
N ASP A 669 -8.41 -4.26 -8.71
CA ASP A 669 -8.74 -4.14 -10.12
C ASP A 669 -7.89 -5.10 -10.98
N TYR A 670 -8.49 -5.61 -12.06
CA TYR A 670 -7.74 -6.32 -13.10
C TYR A 670 -6.81 -5.37 -13.86
N HIS A 671 -5.60 -5.82 -14.18
CA HIS A 671 -4.60 -5.00 -14.88
C HIS A 671 -4.85 -4.93 -16.39
N ASN A 672 -5.46 -5.97 -16.94
CA ASN A 672 -5.82 -6.07 -18.35
C ASN A 672 -7.22 -6.64 -18.49
N TYR A 673 -8.03 -6.07 -19.38
CA TYR A 673 -9.37 -6.57 -19.68
C TYR A 673 -9.38 -8.05 -20.11
N PHE A 674 -8.36 -8.48 -20.88
CA PHE A 674 -8.25 -9.86 -21.32
C PHE A 674 -8.06 -10.85 -20.17
N GLN A 675 -7.56 -10.43 -19.01
CA GLN A 675 -7.51 -11.30 -17.82
C GLN A 675 -8.90 -11.78 -17.39
N VAL A 676 -9.91 -10.91 -17.51
CA VAL A 676 -11.30 -11.25 -17.18
C VAL A 676 -11.87 -12.21 -18.23
N VAL A 677 -11.70 -11.87 -19.51
CA VAL A 677 -12.22 -12.66 -20.64
C VAL A 677 -11.60 -14.05 -20.66
N ASP A 678 -10.29 -14.16 -20.49
CA ASP A 678 -9.57 -15.43 -20.49
C ASP A 678 -9.99 -16.30 -19.30
N SER A 679 -10.15 -15.71 -18.11
CA SER A 679 -10.63 -16.46 -16.93
C SER A 679 -12.04 -17.03 -17.14
N ALA A 680 -12.95 -16.24 -17.71
CA ALA A 680 -14.31 -16.68 -18.02
C ALA A 680 -14.33 -17.77 -19.10
N ARG A 681 -13.51 -17.63 -20.15
CA ARG A 681 -13.35 -18.64 -21.20
C ARG A 681 -12.91 -19.99 -20.63
N ILE A 682 -11.92 -19.98 -19.73
CA ILE A 682 -11.38 -21.21 -19.13
C ILE A 682 -12.38 -21.87 -18.19
N ILE A 683 -13.09 -21.10 -17.37
CA ILE A 683 -14.16 -21.64 -16.53
C ILE A 683 -15.21 -22.35 -17.40
N ALA A 684 -15.71 -21.68 -18.44
CA ALA A 684 -16.70 -22.27 -19.34
C ALA A 684 -16.18 -23.54 -20.05
N LEU A 685 -14.89 -23.58 -20.38
CA LEU A 685 -14.25 -24.73 -21.00
C LEU A 685 -14.18 -25.93 -20.03
N VAL A 686 -13.71 -25.71 -18.79
CA VAL A 686 -13.66 -26.74 -17.75
C VAL A 686 -15.07 -27.28 -17.46
N GLU A 687 -16.05 -26.39 -17.28
CA GLU A 687 -17.45 -26.79 -17.07
C GLU A 687 -18.00 -27.65 -18.22
N ARG A 688 -17.75 -27.23 -19.47
CA ARG A 688 -18.17 -28.00 -20.65
C ARG A 688 -17.54 -29.39 -20.67
N HIS A 689 -16.25 -29.51 -20.36
CA HIS A 689 -15.57 -30.81 -20.32
C HIS A 689 -16.06 -31.69 -19.17
N THR A 690 -16.30 -31.12 -17.99
CA THR A 690 -16.89 -31.83 -16.85
C THR A 690 -18.28 -32.36 -17.16
N LEU A 691 -19.16 -31.53 -17.73
CA LEU A 691 -20.52 -31.92 -18.10
C LEU A 691 -20.51 -32.98 -19.21
N ALA A 692 -19.58 -32.89 -20.16
CA ALA A 692 -19.40 -33.90 -21.20
C ALA A 692 -18.89 -35.24 -20.63
N ALA A 693 -17.95 -35.21 -19.68
CA ALA A 693 -17.43 -36.39 -18.99
C ALA A 693 -18.56 -37.08 -18.20
N LEU A 694 -19.37 -36.31 -17.49
CA LEU A 694 -20.52 -36.84 -16.75
C LEU A 694 -21.55 -37.50 -17.69
N ARG A 695 -21.86 -36.85 -18.82
CA ARG A 695 -22.76 -37.42 -19.84
C ARG A 695 -22.26 -38.76 -20.36
N GLU A 696 -20.97 -38.82 -20.70
CA GLU A 696 -20.32 -40.02 -21.25
C GLU A 696 -20.31 -41.16 -20.22
N PHE A 697 -20.01 -40.84 -18.96
CA PHE A 697 -20.04 -41.79 -17.86
C PHE A 697 -21.44 -42.40 -17.66
N LEU A 698 -22.47 -41.56 -17.53
CA LEU A 698 -23.85 -42.03 -17.31
C LEU A 698 -24.40 -42.85 -18.48
N ASP A 699 -24.16 -42.42 -19.73
CA ASP A 699 -24.59 -43.14 -20.94
C ASP A 699 -23.87 -44.49 -21.08
N SER A 700 -22.57 -44.56 -20.72
CA SER A 700 -21.80 -45.82 -20.77
C SER A 700 -22.30 -46.87 -19.77
N ARG A 701 -22.91 -46.42 -18.66
CA ARG A 701 -23.45 -47.26 -17.59
C ARG A 701 -24.95 -47.56 -17.74
N GLY A 702 -25.61 -47.05 -18.79
CA GLY A 702 -27.01 -47.34 -19.11
C GLY A 702 -28.06 -46.48 -18.39
N TYR A 703 -27.69 -45.28 -17.91
CA TYR A 703 -28.65 -44.34 -17.30
C TYR A 703 -29.28 -43.39 -18.33
N ASP A 704 -30.53 -42.96 -18.10
CA ASP A 704 -31.16 -41.92 -18.91
C ASP A 704 -30.51 -40.55 -18.67
N ILE A 705 -30.17 -39.87 -19.75
CA ILE A 705 -29.50 -38.56 -19.75
C ILE A 705 -30.40 -37.44 -20.31
N THR A 706 -31.70 -37.70 -20.52
CA THR A 706 -32.63 -36.74 -21.11
C THR A 706 -32.77 -35.47 -20.26
N ASP A 707 -33.06 -35.65 -18.96
CA ASP A 707 -33.16 -34.54 -18.01
C ASP A 707 -31.82 -33.81 -17.85
N PHE A 708 -30.72 -34.57 -17.76
CA PHE A 708 -29.38 -34.01 -17.65
C PHE A 708 -29.03 -33.13 -18.86
N ARG A 709 -29.35 -33.57 -20.08
CA ARG A 709 -29.09 -32.81 -21.32
C ARG A 709 -29.88 -31.50 -21.36
N ALA A 710 -31.14 -31.50 -20.90
CA ALA A 710 -31.96 -30.30 -20.81
C ALA A 710 -31.38 -29.28 -19.82
N GLN A 711 -30.94 -29.74 -18.64
CA GLN A 711 -30.32 -28.88 -17.64
C GLN A 711 -28.94 -28.36 -18.10
N GLN A 712 -28.12 -29.22 -18.72
CA GLN A 712 -26.84 -28.86 -19.33
C GLN A 712 -26.99 -27.71 -20.34
N GLN A 713 -27.98 -27.81 -21.25
CA GLN A 713 -28.24 -26.79 -22.27
C GLN A 713 -28.66 -25.45 -21.64
N THR A 714 -29.37 -25.48 -20.52
CA THR A 714 -29.77 -24.28 -19.79
C THR A 714 -28.56 -23.56 -19.19
N ILE A 715 -27.68 -24.30 -18.51
CA ILE A 715 -26.46 -23.76 -17.87
C ILE A 715 -25.50 -23.17 -18.90
N LEU A 716 -25.27 -23.88 -20.01
CA LEU A 716 -24.35 -23.43 -21.05
C LEU A 716 -24.87 -22.21 -21.84
N ASN A 717 -26.20 -22.07 -22.02
CA ASN A 717 -26.77 -21.00 -22.84
C ASN A 717 -27.11 -19.72 -22.08
N GLN A 718 -27.56 -19.83 -20.83
CA GLN A 718 -28.07 -18.67 -20.09
C GLN A 718 -26.98 -17.98 -19.26
N GLY A 719 -25.80 -18.60 -19.14
CA GLY A 719 -24.78 -18.17 -18.18
C GLY A 719 -25.28 -18.41 -16.75
N VAL A 720 -24.35 -18.64 -15.82
CA VAL A 720 -24.69 -18.95 -14.43
C VAL A 720 -25.45 -17.79 -13.80
N ILE A 721 -26.70 -18.04 -13.42
CA ILE A 721 -27.61 -17.09 -12.76
C ILE A 721 -27.00 -16.69 -11.40
N GLN A 722 -26.54 -15.44 -11.27
CA GLN A 722 -26.12 -14.87 -10.00
C GLN A 722 -27.27 -14.94 -8.98
N GLN A 723 -27.05 -15.65 -7.86
CA GLN A 723 -27.89 -15.55 -6.67
C GLN A 723 -27.72 -14.15 -6.05
N GLY A 724 -28.50 -13.22 -6.58
CA GLY A 724 -28.59 -11.84 -6.12
C GLY A 724 -29.82 -11.16 -6.71
N GLY A 725 -30.95 -11.86 -6.76
CA GLY A 725 -32.26 -11.25 -6.99
C GLY A 725 -32.41 -10.42 -8.27
N MET A 726 -31.63 -10.66 -9.32
CA MET A 726 -31.93 -10.12 -10.65
C MET A 726 -32.97 -11.03 -11.28
N SER A 727 -34.24 -10.66 -11.08
CA SER A 727 -35.34 -11.14 -11.90
C SER A 727 -34.94 -11.01 -13.37
N PHE A 728 -34.84 -12.14 -14.07
CA PHE A 728 -34.79 -12.12 -15.53
C PHE A 728 -36.13 -11.54 -15.99
N VAL A 729 -36.11 -10.27 -16.38
CA VAL A 729 -37.18 -9.74 -17.20
C VAL A 729 -37.02 -10.40 -18.56
N GLY A 730 -37.83 -11.41 -18.83
CA GLY A 730 -38.02 -11.91 -20.19
C GLY A 730 -38.42 -10.77 -21.11
N ASN A 731 -37.84 -10.75 -22.31
CA ASN A 731 -38.28 -9.96 -23.47
C ASN A 731 -38.70 -8.51 -23.18
N GLN A 732 -37.72 -7.64 -22.85
CA GLN A 732 -37.96 -6.20 -22.87
C GLN A 732 -37.75 -5.61 -24.26
N ALA A 733 -38.79 -4.95 -24.76
CA ALA A 733 -38.73 -4.08 -25.92
C ALA A 733 -38.86 -2.64 -25.42
N VAL A 734 -37.81 -1.81 -25.52
CA VAL A 734 -37.80 -0.43 -24.99
C VAL A 734 -37.79 0.57 -26.14
N GLY A 735 -38.87 1.34 -26.24
CA GLY A 735 -39.11 2.35 -27.28
C GLY A 735 -40.60 2.46 -27.60
N ALA A 736 -41.06 3.62 -28.05
CA ALA A 736 -42.44 3.77 -28.51
C ALA A 736 -42.67 2.88 -29.75
N GLY A 737 -43.49 1.83 -29.60
CA GLY A 737 -43.82 0.88 -30.67
C GLY A 737 -43.05 -0.44 -30.66
N ALA A 738 -42.28 -0.75 -29.60
CA ALA A 738 -41.52 -1.98 -29.53
C ALA A 738 -42.40 -3.17 -29.06
N SER A 739 -42.47 -4.25 -29.84
CA SER A 739 -43.18 -5.50 -29.46
C SER A 739 -42.21 -6.67 -29.37
N ALA A 740 -42.34 -7.50 -28.34
CA ALA A 740 -41.61 -8.76 -28.23
C ALA A 740 -42.57 -9.95 -28.30
N THR A 741 -42.36 -10.84 -29.26
CA THR A 741 -43.15 -12.07 -29.44
C THR A 741 -42.41 -13.28 -28.86
N GLN A 742 -43.11 -14.08 -28.06
CA GLN A 742 -42.63 -15.35 -27.52
C GLN A 742 -43.06 -16.48 -28.46
N THR A 743 -42.10 -17.20 -29.01
CA THR A 743 -42.38 -18.47 -29.72
C THR A 743 -42.30 -19.59 -28.69
N VAL A 744 -43.42 -19.93 -28.05
CA VAL A 744 -43.52 -21.17 -27.28
C VAL A 744 -43.73 -22.31 -28.28
N PRO A 745 -42.83 -23.31 -28.37
CA PRO A 745 -43.10 -24.50 -29.18
C PRO A 745 -44.28 -25.24 -28.54
N ARG A 746 -45.42 -25.26 -29.24
CA ARG A 746 -46.60 -26.01 -28.81
C ARG A 746 -46.31 -27.50 -28.98
N GLN A 747 -46.03 -28.22 -27.89
CA GLN A 747 -46.05 -29.68 -27.89
C GLN A 747 -47.49 -30.14 -28.16
N THR A 748 -47.73 -30.69 -29.34
CA THR A 748 -48.94 -31.45 -29.67
C THR A 748 -48.87 -32.82 -29.00
N GLY A 749 -49.62 -33.00 -27.91
CA GLY A 749 -49.93 -34.32 -27.35
C GLY A 749 -51.10 -34.99 -28.10
N PRO A 750 -51.24 -36.33 -28.04
CA PRO A 750 -52.27 -37.06 -28.78
C PRO A 750 -53.65 -36.81 -28.17
N ALA A 751 -54.65 -36.62 -29.03
CA ALA A 751 -56.03 -36.36 -28.67
C ALA A 751 -56.67 -37.55 -27.91
N ALA A 752 -57.20 -37.28 -26.72
CA ALA A 752 -58.15 -38.16 -26.05
C ALA A 752 -59.58 -37.65 -26.32
N VAL A 753 -60.38 -38.54 -26.89
CA VAL A 753 -61.81 -38.39 -27.16
C VAL A 753 -62.59 -38.71 -25.88
N SER A 754 -63.36 -37.75 -25.38
CA SER A 754 -64.61 -37.91 -24.61
C SER A 754 -65.24 -36.51 -24.48
N GLY A 755 -66.53 -36.24 -24.64
CA GLY A 755 -67.71 -37.08 -24.55
C GLY A 755 -68.69 -36.40 -23.58
N GLY A 756 -69.63 -35.61 -24.11
CA GLY A 756 -70.97 -35.31 -23.55
C GLY A 756 -71.11 -34.59 -22.20
N GLY A 757 -71.89 -33.50 -22.18
CA GLY A 757 -72.43 -32.94 -20.93
C GLY A 757 -72.99 -31.52 -21.07
N THR A 758 -74.24 -31.42 -21.49
CA THR A 758 -75.10 -30.23 -21.49
C THR A 758 -75.39 -29.69 -20.08
N GLU A 759 -75.39 -28.36 -19.90
CA GLU A 759 -76.46 -27.65 -19.19
C GLU A 759 -76.46 -26.13 -19.46
N LYS A 760 -77.60 -25.67 -19.99
CA LYS A 760 -78.18 -24.32 -20.17
C LYS A 760 -77.45 -23.25 -20.99
#